data_AF-A0A2H9LDW0-F1
#
_entry.id   AF-A0A2H9LDW0-F1
#
_cell.length_a   1.000
_cell.length_b   1.000
_cell.length_c   1.000
_cell.angle_alpha   90.00
_cell.angle_beta   90.00
_cell.angle_gamma   90.00
#
_symmetry.space_group_name_H-M   'P 1'
#
loop_
_entity.id
_entity.type
_entity.pdbx_description
1 polymer ?
#
loop_
_entity_poly.entity_id
_entity_poly.type
_entity_poly.pdbx_seq_one_letter_code
_entity_poly.pdbx_strand_id
1 'polypeptide(L)'
;MIRQPIITVLGHIDHGKCISGDSQIFLANGRIKTIKALFEEFKDKAEILLDDDGIALQLRENLYAFGEENGKIKPVLISHIWKLKKERLMAIKTRTGGSIKTTPEHPFLTIDKNFSIIYKQAKDVEIREYVAVPAETKVTINAKGFDEIKAMFIEKLAENPEILIFVDNELNIEIKTAMANINISANGLISNQYHAFKNNRFRLNEFIPLARQLGIKPETIYEHTKCIKHSSKKQRASHRSTKIELPKTEKEFKEMLYVIGMIWGDGSLQNAQLNSNDAELLKKYKEFFENSLKVKCGVCRKRTCYEAQQYGWKTFKVMLESVFDFPTKNKCESITCPQILQEMPNEYIAPFIQGYFDTDGYVDRNAAVEVSSASESMITGLNYLLFRFGINSKIYTKTGLGKKYYVLHISGRNAINSFVNQINFSLKRKRDRLNTDKTTTNRVFELTPISGTEIANLRKGLSILATELRIPYLKKIESYEMISIPCLKKFTKSVQAIIGKEEFQKKLAEKIRVLELLKEERVYGELYKTANITHRRLVNYILGFKNDGFLIESNKKYKTSPYGIETLNKWHGFGKNKVQKQLLNLINIVESELRFVQVINTEEIANTEEFVYDLTQPKTHNFIANGFVIHNTKLLDRIRGTTLADREAGRITQHIGATEVPLRIIDKISGELIKKFGFSVNIPGLLFIDTPGHAAFTNLRKRGGSIADLAIVVVDATQGFQPQTIEAVNILKTYKTPFIVALNKIDKVSEWNSVTGSFLANEKNQTKSAQNILDEKVYQIVSLLYGFGFESERFDRITDFKKQIAIVPISAIVGEGIPEILMMLTGLSQRFLKDELEIAENAEGKGTVLEVKEERGLGITVDVILYQGSLKVSDTIVVGGKNGIIETKIRALLKPKPLSEIRDPKSKFDSVSEIFAASGIKISAPFLEEAISGSPLIKGNSPEHKQLILDEIKAIKIDTEQEGVIAKVDALGSLEAFVHLMKENGISVRKADVGNVTKKDVVEAVSVKENDIYNAVIFCFNSNIEKAAEEEAKTLGIKIFKGDVIYTLLEEYKEWVDDQKKHEKEIKRAQLVYPAKIKVLPGHIFRNSGPAIFGIEVLAGKLKPKVMLVNKGKTIGLLESIQNEGKNIDKAERGNRVAISVSKANAEKHFKENDILYVYIPEKQFADIEKYLEMDEETKEAFEEIKNAASKEKENEDE
;
A
#
# COMPACT_ATOMS: atom_id res chain seq x y z
N MET A 1 -20.99 37.14 -20.34
CA MET A 1 -19.96 37.01 -19.28
C MET A 1 -19.11 35.77 -19.57
N ILE A 2 -17.82 35.73 -19.24
CA ILE A 2 -16.97 34.53 -19.42
C ILE A 2 -16.85 33.80 -18.07
N ARG A 3 -17.22 32.51 -18.02
CA ARG A 3 -17.01 31.68 -16.82
C ARG A 3 -15.59 31.13 -16.73
N GLN A 4 -15.20 30.72 -15.52
CA GLN A 4 -13.98 29.94 -15.34
C GLN A 4 -14.10 28.56 -16.00
N PRO A 5 -13.05 28.07 -16.67
CA PRO A 5 -13.01 26.70 -17.17
C PRO A 5 -12.91 25.70 -16.02
N ILE A 6 -13.57 24.56 -16.22
CA ILE A 6 -13.61 23.40 -15.35
C ILE A 6 -12.49 22.46 -15.78
N ILE A 7 -11.50 22.27 -14.90
CA ILE A 7 -10.31 21.49 -15.15
C ILE A 7 -10.36 20.20 -14.34
N THR A 8 -10.38 19.02 -14.97
CA THR A 8 -10.25 17.76 -14.23
C THR A 8 -8.80 17.28 -14.21
N VAL A 9 -8.36 16.70 -13.09
CA VAL A 9 -7.04 16.05 -12.99
C VAL A 9 -7.25 14.53 -12.92
N LEU A 10 -6.69 13.82 -13.89
CA LEU A 10 -6.77 12.38 -14.09
C LEU A 10 -5.35 11.81 -14.14
N GLY A 11 -5.14 10.55 -13.75
CA GLY A 11 -3.84 9.86 -13.94
C GLY A 11 -3.30 9.21 -12.69
N HIS A 12 -2.01 8.87 -12.70
CA HIS A 12 -1.36 8.07 -11.66
C HIS A 12 -1.33 8.83 -10.32
N ILE A 13 -2.37 8.66 -9.54
CA ILE A 13 -2.35 9.01 -8.13
C ILE A 13 -1.74 7.78 -7.44
N ASP A 14 -0.62 8.00 -6.73
CA ASP A 14 0.10 7.04 -5.90
C ASP A 14 -0.85 6.31 -4.91
N HIS A 15 -1.69 5.39 -5.40
CA HIS A 15 -2.58 4.54 -4.61
C HIS A 15 -2.11 3.09 -4.70
N GLY A 16 -2.36 2.32 -3.64
CA GLY A 16 -1.76 1.00 -3.46
C GLY A 16 -0.49 1.03 -2.63
N LYS A 17 -0.43 1.87 -1.58
CA LYS A 17 0.68 1.91 -0.61
C LYS A 17 0.23 1.36 0.75
N CYS A 18 -0.48 0.24 0.75
CA CYS A 18 -1.07 -0.32 1.96
C CYS A 18 -0.12 -1.30 2.64
N ILE A 19 -0.38 -1.55 3.92
CA ILE A 19 0.31 -2.54 4.73
C ILE A 19 -0.68 -3.60 5.22
N SER A 20 -0.21 -4.78 5.57
CA SER A 20 -1.04 -5.85 6.11
C SER A 20 -1.60 -5.51 7.49
N GLY A 21 -2.75 -6.11 7.85
CA GLY A 21 -3.45 -5.85 9.11
C GLY A 21 -2.67 -6.22 10.39
N ASP A 22 -1.75 -7.18 10.30
CA ASP A 22 -0.82 -7.59 11.36
C ASP A 22 0.33 -6.60 11.57
N SER A 23 0.47 -5.58 10.72
CA SER A 23 1.51 -4.56 10.85
C SER A 23 1.27 -3.68 12.09
N GLN A 24 2.27 -3.59 12.95
CA GLN A 24 2.31 -2.83 14.18
C GLN A 24 2.67 -1.36 13.96
N ILE A 25 1.80 -0.48 14.44
CA ILE A 25 1.88 0.97 14.38
C ILE A 25 2.41 1.52 15.70
N PHE A 26 3.31 2.50 15.60
CA PHE A 26 3.92 3.18 16.73
C PHE A 26 3.23 4.51 16.98
N LEU A 27 2.37 4.54 18.00
CA LEU A 27 1.71 5.77 18.42
C LEU A 27 2.66 6.65 19.24
N ALA A 28 2.47 7.96 19.16
CA ALA A 28 3.31 8.94 19.84
C ALA A 28 3.27 8.80 21.37
N ASN A 29 2.14 8.33 21.91
CA ASN A 29 1.93 8.07 23.34
C ASN A 29 2.64 6.80 23.87
N GLY A 30 3.36 6.07 23.00
CA GLY A 30 4.11 4.88 23.35
C GLY A 30 3.37 3.56 23.14
N ARG A 31 2.04 3.58 22.91
CA ARG A 31 1.26 2.38 22.61
C ARG A 31 1.67 1.78 21.26
N ILE A 32 1.75 0.45 21.23
CA ILE A 32 2.01 -0.34 20.03
C ILE A 32 0.80 -1.21 19.77
N LYS A 33 0.22 -1.08 18.58
CA LYS A 33 -0.94 -1.84 18.17
C LYS A 33 -0.82 -2.28 16.73
N THR A 34 -1.41 -3.42 16.37
CA THR A 34 -1.60 -3.71 14.96
C THR A 34 -2.53 -2.67 14.35
N ILE A 35 -2.32 -2.31 13.08
CA ILE A 35 -3.15 -1.34 12.37
C ILE A 35 -4.61 -1.80 12.34
N LYS A 36 -4.85 -3.12 12.26
CA LYS A 36 -6.17 -3.72 12.42
C LYS A 36 -6.78 -3.48 13.80
N ALA A 37 -6.04 -3.70 14.89
CA ALA A 37 -6.54 -3.46 16.24
C ALA A 37 -6.79 -1.97 16.50
N LEU A 38 -5.98 -1.09 15.91
CA LEU A 38 -6.21 0.35 15.94
C LEU A 38 -7.49 0.72 15.18
N PHE A 39 -7.74 0.10 14.03
CA PHE A 39 -8.96 0.29 13.27
C PHE A 39 -10.21 -0.13 14.08
N GLU A 40 -10.21 -1.33 14.64
CA GLU A 40 -11.36 -1.84 15.41
C GLU A 40 -11.62 -1.02 16.69
N GLU A 41 -10.60 -0.43 17.33
CA GLU A 41 -10.76 0.43 18.51
C GLU A 41 -11.59 1.70 18.23
N PHE A 42 -11.50 2.22 17.01
CA PHE A 42 -12.15 3.46 16.60
C PHE A 42 -13.39 3.24 15.75
N LYS A 43 -13.64 2.02 15.31
CA LYS A 43 -14.81 1.66 14.49
C LYS A 43 -16.13 2.10 15.10
N ASP A 44 -16.29 1.97 16.42
CA ASP A 44 -17.52 2.32 17.14
C ASP A 44 -17.53 3.77 17.66
N LYS A 45 -16.40 4.48 17.56
CA LYS A 45 -16.19 5.83 18.13
C LYS A 45 -16.03 6.93 17.08
N ALA A 46 -15.71 6.54 15.86
CA ALA A 46 -15.45 7.43 14.74
C ALA A 46 -16.59 7.39 13.74
N GLU A 47 -16.77 8.48 13.02
CA GLU A 47 -17.67 8.52 11.87
C GLU A 47 -17.13 7.61 10.77
N ILE A 48 -17.95 6.64 10.35
CA ILE A 48 -17.67 5.74 9.23
C ILE A 48 -17.94 6.52 7.95
N LEU A 49 -16.95 6.59 7.05
CA LEU A 49 -17.03 7.44 5.86
C LEU A 49 -17.31 6.66 4.56
N LEU A 50 -17.23 5.31 4.54
CA LEU A 50 -17.36 4.47 3.33
C LEU A 50 -17.91 3.07 3.64
N ASP A 51 -18.65 2.45 2.69
CA ASP A 51 -19.26 1.11 2.88
C ASP A 51 -19.09 0.08 1.71
N ASP A 52 -18.58 0.44 0.52
CA ASP A 52 -18.57 -0.52 -0.61
C ASP A 52 -17.19 -1.09 -1.02
N ASP A 53 -16.08 -0.31 -1.02
CA ASP A 53 -14.73 -0.79 -1.45
C ASP A 53 -13.66 -0.81 -0.33
N GLY A 54 -14.07 -0.43 0.88
CA GLY A 54 -13.22 -0.31 2.04
C GLY A 54 -13.80 0.68 3.04
N ILE A 55 -13.39 0.55 4.30
CA ILE A 55 -13.91 1.36 5.40
C ILE A 55 -12.85 2.37 5.81
N ALA A 56 -13.20 3.65 5.85
CA ALA A 56 -12.37 4.71 6.39
C ALA A 56 -12.97 5.25 7.69
N LEU A 57 -12.13 5.38 8.71
CA LEU A 57 -12.50 5.96 10.01
C LEU A 57 -11.71 7.24 10.22
N GLN A 58 -12.39 8.31 10.61
CA GLN A 58 -11.70 9.52 11.04
C GLN A 58 -11.01 9.28 12.39
N LEU A 59 -9.73 9.63 12.47
CA LEU A 59 -8.91 9.46 13.66
C LEU A 59 -8.24 10.78 14.04
N ARG A 60 -8.00 11.00 15.33
CA ARG A 60 -7.17 12.10 15.84
C ARG A 60 -6.15 11.58 16.85
N GLU A 61 -5.26 10.71 16.39
CA GLU A 61 -4.14 10.21 17.18
C GLU A 61 -2.82 10.75 16.65
N ASN A 62 -1.81 10.84 17.52
CA ASN A 62 -0.45 11.20 17.10
C ASN A 62 0.37 9.92 16.88
N LEU A 63 1.16 9.87 15.81
CA LEU A 63 2.11 8.79 15.54
C LEU A 63 3.45 9.30 15.03
N TYR A 64 4.46 8.44 15.04
CA TYR A 64 5.79 8.84 14.59
C TYR A 64 5.90 8.85 13.07
N ALA A 65 6.43 9.95 12.55
CA ALA A 65 6.76 10.12 11.14
C ALA A 65 8.15 10.72 10.96
N PHE A 66 8.77 10.41 9.83
CA PHE A 66 10.05 10.94 9.41
C PHE A 66 9.87 12.30 8.74
N GLY A 67 10.53 13.34 9.27
CA GLY A 67 10.60 14.65 8.64
C GLY A 67 11.76 14.73 7.64
N GLU A 68 11.44 14.70 6.34
CA GLU A 68 12.43 14.77 5.24
C GLU A 68 13.35 16.00 5.34
N GLU A 69 12.84 17.14 5.82
CA GLU A 69 13.58 18.41 5.89
C GLU A 69 14.71 18.41 6.93
N ASN A 70 14.55 17.67 8.04
CA ASN A 70 15.48 17.74 9.20
C ASN A 70 16.10 16.37 9.56
N GLY A 71 15.75 15.30 8.86
CA GLY A 71 16.26 13.95 9.11
C GLY A 71 15.84 13.35 10.47
N LYS A 72 14.83 13.93 11.14
CA LYS A 72 14.37 13.54 12.49
C LYS A 72 12.97 12.94 12.47
N ILE A 73 12.72 12.04 13.40
CA ILE A 73 11.42 11.43 13.66
C ILE A 73 10.67 12.29 14.67
N LYS A 74 9.43 12.67 14.36
CA LYS A 74 8.60 13.51 15.23
C LYS A 74 7.16 13.00 15.31
N PRO A 75 6.44 13.26 16.42
CA PRO A 75 5.03 12.96 16.50
C PRO A 75 4.24 13.85 15.54
N VAL A 76 3.32 13.25 14.81
CA VAL A 76 2.42 13.94 13.88
C VAL A 76 1.01 13.39 14.00
N LEU A 77 0.03 14.29 13.85
CA LEU A 77 -1.38 13.91 13.89
C LEU A 77 -1.76 13.14 12.63
N ILE A 78 -2.44 12.01 12.79
CA ILE A 78 -3.16 11.34 11.71
C ILE A 78 -4.61 11.75 11.66
N SER A 79 -5.15 11.69 10.46
CA SER A 79 -6.50 12.13 10.14
C SER A 79 -7.45 10.98 9.88
N HIS A 80 -6.98 9.90 9.25
CA HIS A 80 -7.80 8.77 8.83
C HIS A 80 -7.02 7.46 8.93
N ILE A 81 -7.75 6.38 9.21
CA ILE A 81 -7.29 5.00 9.06
C ILE A 81 -8.21 4.29 8.07
N TRP A 82 -7.62 3.46 7.22
CA TRP A 82 -8.28 2.82 6.10
C TRP A 82 -8.19 1.31 6.21
N LYS A 83 -9.24 0.63 5.75
CA LYS A 83 -9.33 -0.82 5.58
C LYS A 83 -9.83 -1.08 4.16
N LEU A 84 -8.99 -1.65 3.30
CA LEU A 84 -9.21 -1.78 1.85
C LEU A 84 -9.03 -3.23 1.42
N LYS A 85 -9.72 -3.71 0.37
CA LYS A 85 -9.49 -5.06 -0.16
C LYS A 85 -8.32 -5.10 -1.15
N LYS A 86 -7.40 -6.06 -1.00
CA LYS A 86 -6.29 -6.32 -1.94
C LYS A 86 -5.90 -7.78 -1.95
N GLU A 87 -5.50 -8.31 -3.10
CA GLU A 87 -5.22 -9.74 -3.28
C GLU A 87 -3.74 -10.12 -3.12
N ARG A 88 -2.80 -9.20 -3.37
CA ARG A 88 -1.36 -9.49 -3.43
C ARG A 88 -0.55 -8.59 -2.52
N LEU A 89 0.47 -9.16 -1.88
CA LEU A 89 1.41 -8.46 -1.01
C LEU A 89 2.85 -8.88 -1.30
N MET A 90 3.79 -7.97 -1.07
CA MET A 90 5.22 -8.21 -1.00
C MET A 90 5.65 -8.28 0.46
N ALA A 91 6.26 -9.39 0.88
CA ALA A 91 6.89 -9.56 2.17
C ALA A 91 8.37 -9.23 2.09
N ILE A 92 8.81 -8.23 2.84
CA ILE A 92 10.21 -7.82 2.93
C ILE A 92 10.74 -8.17 4.33
N LYS A 93 11.86 -8.90 4.37
CA LYS A 93 12.58 -9.21 5.62
C LYS A 93 13.96 -8.59 5.58
N THR A 94 14.36 -7.99 6.68
CA THR A 94 15.64 -7.31 6.84
C THR A 94 16.58 -8.08 7.77
N ARG A 95 17.87 -7.77 7.70
CA ARG A 95 18.92 -8.43 8.48
C ARG A 95 18.79 -8.24 10.00
N THR A 96 18.00 -7.27 10.45
CA THR A 96 17.67 -7.05 11.86
C THR A 96 16.65 -8.04 12.40
N GLY A 97 15.98 -8.80 11.52
CA GLY A 97 14.83 -9.64 11.86
C GLY A 97 13.50 -8.93 11.68
N GLY A 98 13.49 -7.63 11.39
CA GLY A 98 12.27 -6.89 11.07
C GLY A 98 11.67 -7.32 9.74
N SER A 99 10.34 -7.46 9.71
CA SER A 99 9.61 -7.83 8.51
C SER A 99 8.33 -7.03 8.35
N ILE A 100 7.97 -6.70 7.12
CA ILE A 100 6.73 -6.02 6.80
C ILE A 100 6.13 -6.62 5.51
N LYS A 101 4.80 -6.64 5.43
CA LYS A 101 4.07 -7.03 4.23
C LYS A 101 3.34 -5.80 3.71
N THR A 102 3.60 -5.43 2.47
CA THR A 102 3.03 -4.25 1.82
C THR A 102 2.45 -4.63 0.47
N THR A 103 1.64 -3.78 -0.13
CA THR A 103 1.32 -3.91 -1.55
C THR A 103 2.59 -3.78 -2.43
N PRO A 104 2.65 -4.40 -3.63
CA PRO A 104 3.84 -4.38 -4.48
C PRO A 104 4.34 -2.98 -4.87
N GLU A 105 3.44 -2.00 -4.94
CA GLU A 105 3.72 -0.62 -5.36
C GLU A 105 4.27 0.24 -4.19
N HIS A 106 4.29 -0.30 -2.96
CA HIS A 106 4.67 0.45 -1.77
C HIS A 106 6.14 0.92 -1.84
N PRO A 107 6.44 2.22 -1.70
CA PRO A 107 7.81 2.72 -1.83
C PRO A 107 8.59 2.64 -0.51
N PHE A 108 9.76 2.01 -0.53
CA PHE A 108 10.74 2.02 0.55
C PHE A 108 11.85 3.04 0.27
N LEU A 109 12.33 3.70 1.34
CA LEU A 109 13.47 4.60 1.26
C LEU A 109 14.78 3.81 1.14
N THR A 110 15.63 4.17 0.19
CA THR A 110 16.99 3.64 0.01
C THR A 110 17.98 4.78 -0.31
N ILE A 111 19.27 4.47 -0.48
CA ILE A 111 20.31 5.46 -0.82
C ILE A 111 20.88 5.15 -2.19
N ASP A 112 21.01 6.17 -3.05
CA ASP A 112 21.70 6.07 -4.33
C ASP A 112 23.23 6.29 -4.22
N LYS A 113 23.95 6.11 -5.33
CA LYS A 113 25.41 6.33 -5.39
C LYS A 113 25.86 7.78 -5.14
N ASN A 114 24.93 8.74 -5.12
CA ASN A 114 25.19 10.16 -4.83
C ASN A 114 24.85 10.53 -3.37
N PHE A 115 24.64 9.52 -2.52
CA PHE A 115 24.23 9.70 -1.13
C PHE A 115 22.83 10.34 -0.99
N SER A 116 22.02 10.31 -2.04
CA SER A 116 20.65 10.84 -2.02
C SER A 116 19.69 9.76 -1.51
N ILE A 117 18.77 10.16 -0.65
CA ILE A 117 17.69 9.27 -0.22
C ILE A 117 16.65 9.23 -1.34
N ILE A 118 16.38 8.04 -1.87
CA ILE A 118 15.45 7.81 -2.98
C ILE A 118 14.38 6.78 -2.57
N TYR A 119 13.30 6.69 -3.34
CA TYR A 119 12.25 5.69 -3.15
C TYR A 119 12.40 4.56 -4.16
N LYS A 120 12.25 3.31 -3.70
CA LYS A 120 12.19 2.10 -4.53
C LYS A 120 10.93 1.30 -4.18
N GLN A 121 10.15 0.85 -5.16
CA GLN A 121 8.91 0.10 -4.88
C GLN A 121 9.22 -1.28 -4.29
N ALA A 122 8.30 -1.83 -3.50
CA ALA A 122 8.47 -3.12 -2.81
C ALA A 122 8.79 -4.26 -3.78
N LYS A 123 8.16 -4.27 -4.95
CA LYS A 123 8.43 -5.25 -6.03
C LYS A 123 9.82 -5.12 -6.66
N ASP A 124 10.42 -3.94 -6.60
CA ASP A 124 11.74 -3.65 -7.17
C ASP A 124 12.85 -3.77 -6.13
N VAL A 125 12.52 -3.89 -4.83
CA VAL A 125 13.53 -4.09 -3.77
C VAL A 125 14.13 -5.49 -3.94
N GLU A 126 15.46 -5.55 -4.09
CA GLU A 126 16.18 -6.82 -4.28
C GLU A 126 16.88 -7.28 -3.00
N ILE A 127 17.19 -8.57 -2.94
CA ILE A 127 18.01 -9.15 -1.86
C ILE A 127 19.40 -8.47 -1.88
N ARG A 128 19.92 -8.15 -0.70
CA ARG A 128 21.17 -7.41 -0.44
C ARG A 128 21.09 -5.90 -0.60
N GLU A 129 20.02 -5.35 -1.13
CA GLU A 129 19.78 -3.90 -1.10
C GLU A 129 19.44 -3.42 0.31
N TYR A 130 19.39 -2.10 0.51
CA TYR A 130 19.19 -1.50 1.81
C TYR A 130 17.90 -0.69 1.84
N VAL A 131 17.15 -0.83 2.93
CA VAL A 131 15.93 -0.07 3.19
C VAL A 131 16.08 0.72 4.49
N ALA A 132 15.48 1.90 4.54
CA ALA A 132 15.54 2.75 5.71
C ALA A 132 14.64 2.25 6.84
N VAL A 133 15.19 2.21 8.05
CA VAL A 133 14.52 1.89 9.31
C VAL A 133 14.83 3.01 10.32
N PRO A 134 13.97 3.28 11.31
CA PRO A 134 14.26 4.26 12.35
C PRO A 134 15.43 3.76 13.23
N ALA A 135 16.33 4.69 13.59
CA ALA A 135 17.49 4.43 14.43
C ALA A 135 17.18 4.47 15.94
N GLU A 136 16.18 5.26 16.31
CA GLU A 136 15.68 5.50 17.65
C GLU A 136 14.22 5.98 17.55
N THR A 137 13.38 5.65 18.53
CA THR A 137 12.04 6.24 18.66
C THR A 137 11.98 6.96 20.00
N LYS A 138 12.21 8.28 20.01
CA LYS A 138 12.05 9.08 21.22
C LYS A 138 10.57 9.24 21.52
N VAL A 139 10.08 8.47 22.48
CA VAL A 139 8.67 8.55 22.85
C VAL A 139 8.42 9.88 23.57
N THR A 140 7.54 10.71 23.01
CA THR A 140 7.09 11.96 23.64
C THR A 140 6.09 11.62 24.73
N ILE A 141 6.58 11.05 25.82
CA ILE A 141 5.80 10.91 27.04
C ILE A 141 5.94 12.24 27.74
N ASN A 142 4.88 13.08 27.67
CA ASN A 142 4.75 14.20 28.60
C ASN A 142 5.05 13.65 30.00
N ALA A 143 6.03 14.25 30.69
CA ALA A 143 6.58 13.69 31.91
C ALA A 143 5.46 13.36 32.89
N LYS A 144 5.10 12.07 32.98
CA LYS A 144 4.08 11.60 33.90
C LYS A 144 4.71 11.61 35.28
N GLY A 145 4.26 12.51 36.15
CA GLY A 145 4.62 12.48 37.55
C GLY A 145 4.18 11.17 38.20
N PHE A 146 4.76 10.81 39.35
CA PHE A 146 4.38 9.58 40.05
C PHE A 146 2.87 9.54 40.39
N ASP A 147 2.23 10.69 40.62
CA ASP A 147 0.79 10.80 40.80
C ASP A 147 -0.01 10.32 39.58
N GLU A 148 0.39 10.67 38.37
CA GLU A 148 -0.27 10.18 37.15
C GLU A 148 -0.08 8.65 36.99
N ILE A 149 1.07 8.13 37.39
CA ILE A 149 1.31 6.67 37.40
C ILE A 149 0.40 5.97 38.42
N LYS A 150 0.23 6.54 39.61
CA LYS A 150 -0.72 6.04 40.64
C LYS A 150 -2.14 6.03 40.11
N ALA A 151 -2.56 7.12 39.45
CA ALA A 151 -3.88 7.24 38.83
C ALA A 151 -4.10 6.16 37.76
N MET A 152 -3.18 6.03 36.80
CA MET A 152 -3.26 4.99 35.77
C MET A 152 -3.35 3.58 36.35
N PHE A 153 -2.53 3.29 37.37
CA PHE A 153 -2.50 1.98 38.00
C PHE A 153 -3.82 1.62 38.68
N ILE A 154 -4.37 2.54 39.50
CA ILE A 154 -5.61 2.27 40.25
C ILE A 154 -6.82 2.19 39.32
N GLU A 155 -6.86 3.00 38.27
CA GLU A 155 -7.92 2.96 37.27
C GLU A 155 -7.89 1.65 36.48
N LYS A 156 -6.70 1.19 36.06
CA LYS A 156 -6.56 -0.10 35.37
C LYS A 156 -6.98 -1.26 36.28
N LEU A 157 -6.60 -1.22 37.55
CA LEU A 157 -7.01 -2.22 38.54
C LEU A 157 -8.53 -2.24 38.77
N ALA A 158 -9.20 -1.08 38.63
CA ALA A 158 -10.64 -0.93 38.81
C ALA A 158 -11.47 -1.61 37.71
N GLU A 159 -10.90 -1.91 36.54
CA GLU A 159 -11.58 -2.66 35.48
C GLU A 159 -11.99 -4.07 35.95
N ASN A 160 -11.30 -4.62 36.95
CA ASN A 160 -11.63 -5.92 37.52
C ASN A 160 -12.63 -5.79 38.70
N PRO A 161 -13.87 -6.29 38.57
CA PRO A 161 -14.90 -6.18 39.62
C PRO A 161 -14.60 -7.02 40.88
N GLU A 162 -13.59 -7.89 40.81
CA GLU A 162 -13.22 -8.78 41.91
C GLU A 162 -12.23 -8.15 42.89
N ILE A 163 -11.83 -6.89 42.69
CA ILE A 163 -10.90 -6.19 43.58
C ILE A 163 -11.64 -5.41 44.68
N LEU A 164 -11.24 -5.65 45.93
CA LEU A 164 -11.60 -4.83 47.09
C LEU A 164 -10.43 -3.95 47.49
N ILE A 165 -10.71 -2.69 47.79
CA ILE A 165 -9.79 -1.76 48.44
C ILE A 165 -10.20 -1.53 49.90
N PHE A 166 -9.21 -1.28 50.73
CA PHE A 166 -9.39 -0.84 52.11
C PHE A 166 -8.76 0.54 52.26
N VAL A 167 -9.60 1.56 52.41
CA VAL A 167 -9.16 2.95 52.55
C VAL A 167 -8.97 3.32 54.02
N ASP A 168 -8.22 4.38 54.28
CA ASP A 168 -8.14 4.95 55.63
C ASP A 168 -9.43 5.67 56.05
N ASN A 169 -9.45 6.13 57.31
CA ASN A 169 -10.61 6.85 57.84
C ASN A 169 -10.74 8.24 57.25
N GLU A 170 -9.63 8.86 56.85
CA GLU A 170 -9.57 10.23 56.36
C GLU A 170 -10.34 10.36 55.04
N LEU A 171 -9.99 9.54 54.05
CA LEU A 171 -10.69 9.52 52.76
C LEU A 171 -12.16 9.10 52.94
N ASN A 172 -12.45 8.20 53.87
CA ASN A 172 -13.84 7.78 54.14
C ASN A 172 -14.69 8.92 54.72
N ILE A 173 -14.12 9.75 55.60
CA ILE A 173 -14.79 10.95 56.15
C ILE A 173 -14.95 12.00 55.07
N GLU A 174 -13.93 12.24 54.26
CA GLU A 174 -13.96 13.18 53.14
C GLU A 174 -15.09 12.84 52.16
N ILE A 175 -15.22 11.56 51.77
CA ILE A 175 -16.29 11.10 50.88
C ILE A 175 -17.67 11.30 51.50
N LYS A 176 -17.86 10.94 52.77
CA LYS A 176 -19.15 11.15 53.46
C LYS A 176 -19.54 12.63 53.49
N THR A 177 -18.56 13.50 53.72
CA THR A 177 -18.76 14.95 53.76
C THR A 177 -19.10 15.50 52.38
N ALA A 178 -18.35 15.09 51.33
CA ALA A 178 -18.61 15.49 49.95
C ALA A 178 -19.99 15.02 49.47
N MET A 179 -20.40 13.80 49.82
CA MET A 179 -21.74 13.28 49.50
C MET A 179 -22.86 14.10 50.15
N ALA A 180 -22.68 14.51 51.42
CA ALA A 180 -23.65 15.35 52.12
C ALA A 180 -23.77 16.75 51.48
N ASN A 181 -22.65 17.32 51.04
CA ASN A 181 -22.62 18.66 50.43
C ASN A 181 -23.30 18.73 49.05
N ILE A 182 -23.27 17.64 48.26
CA ILE A 182 -23.81 17.60 46.89
C ILE A 182 -25.19 16.90 46.87
N ASN A 183 -25.72 16.50 48.03
CA ASN A 183 -27.00 15.81 48.19
C ASN A 183 -27.11 14.52 47.34
N ILE A 184 -25.98 13.82 47.17
CA ILE A 184 -25.89 12.59 46.37
C ILE A 184 -26.11 11.38 47.29
N SER A 185 -27.08 10.53 46.93
CA SER A 185 -27.21 9.20 47.53
C SER A 185 -26.29 8.21 46.80
N ALA A 186 -25.45 7.45 47.53
CA ALA A 186 -24.71 6.34 46.92
C ALA A 186 -25.55 5.05 46.77
N ASN A 187 -26.87 5.13 47.04
CA ASN A 187 -27.79 4.04 46.76
C ASN A 187 -27.83 3.76 45.25
N GLY A 188 -27.52 2.52 44.85
CA GLY A 188 -27.45 2.11 43.45
C GLY A 188 -26.06 2.21 42.81
N LEU A 189 -25.13 2.99 43.40
CA LEU A 189 -23.72 3.07 42.96
C LEU A 189 -22.82 2.08 43.69
N ILE A 190 -23.12 1.79 44.96
CA ILE A 190 -22.40 0.81 45.77
C ILE A 190 -23.35 -0.31 46.18
N SER A 191 -22.97 -1.55 45.90
CA SER A 191 -23.81 -2.74 46.12
C SER A 191 -24.22 -2.96 47.59
N ASN A 192 -23.46 -2.44 48.56
CA ASN A 192 -23.76 -2.56 50.00
C ASN A 192 -23.17 -1.38 50.79
N GLN A 193 -23.78 -0.20 50.61
CA GLN A 193 -23.28 1.09 51.11
C GLN A 193 -22.97 1.06 52.62
N TYR A 194 -23.94 0.64 53.45
CA TYR A 194 -23.76 0.64 54.91
C TYR A 194 -22.52 -0.16 55.33
N HIS A 195 -22.36 -1.38 54.84
CA HIS A 195 -21.21 -2.22 55.16
C HIS A 195 -19.90 -1.68 54.59
N ALA A 196 -19.93 -1.04 53.42
CA ALA A 196 -18.73 -0.50 52.79
C ALA A 196 -18.16 0.66 53.61
N PHE A 197 -19.00 1.65 53.95
CA PHE A 197 -18.63 2.83 54.73
C PHE A 197 -18.33 2.53 56.21
N LYS A 198 -18.93 1.48 56.80
CA LYS A 198 -18.65 1.06 58.17
C LYS A 198 -17.29 0.36 58.32
N ASN A 199 -16.86 -0.37 57.29
CA ASN A 199 -15.64 -1.18 57.34
C ASN A 199 -14.49 -0.61 56.48
N ASN A 200 -14.65 0.62 55.97
CA ASN A 200 -13.77 1.28 54.99
C ASN A 200 -13.38 0.37 53.81
N ARG A 201 -14.32 -0.46 53.35
CA ARG A 201 -14.06 -1.53 52.38
C ARG A 201 -14.96 -1.38 51.18
N PHE A 202 -14.36 -1.09 50.04
CA PHE A 202 -15.09 -0.79 48.81
C PHE A 202 -14.68 -1.72 47.68
N ARG A 203 -15.62 -2.00 46.77
CA ARG A 203 -15.35 -2.63 45.48
C ARG A 203 -14.75 -1.56 44.58
N LEU A 204 -13.55 -1.78 44.05
CA LEU A 204 -12.81 -0.71 43.37
C LEU A 204 -13.54 -0.20 42.12
N ASN A 205 -14.13 -1.12 41.34
CA ASN A 205 -14.93 -0.81 40.15
C ASN A 205 -16.19 0.04 40.44
N GLU A 206 -16.75 -0.07 41.65
CA GLU A 206 -17.89 0.74 42.12
C GLU A 206 -17.41 2.08 42.73
N PHE A 207 -16.22 2.06 43.33
CA PHE A 207 -15.68 3.20 44.07
C PHE A 207 -15.09 4.29 43.17
N ILE A 208 -14.39 3.92 42.08
CA ILE A 208 -13.81 4.90 41.14
C ILE A 208 -14.88 5.82 40.52
N PRO A 209 -16.02 5.31 39.99
CA PRO A 209 -17.09 6.17 39.48
C PRO A 209 -17.67 7.13 40.53
N LEU A 210 -17.87 6.66 41.77
CA LEU A 210 -18.34 7.50 42.87
C LEU A 210 -17.33 8.61 43.19
N ALA A 211 -16.05 8.28 43.32
CA ALA A 211 -15.00 9.25 43.59
C ALA A 211 -14.91 10.32 42.50
N ARG A 212 -15.03 9.93 41.22
CA ARG A 212 -15.08 10.88 40.09
C ARG A 212 -16.27 11.84 40.17
N GLN A 213 -17.46 11.36 40.56
CA GLN A 213 -18.63 12.24 40.77
C GLN A 213 -18.42 13.25 41.90
N LEU A 214 -17.62 12.88 42.90
CA LEU A 214 -17.28 13.74 44.05
C LEU A 214 -16.06 14.63 43.78
N GLY A 215 -15.49 14.60 42.57
CA GLY A 215 -14.29 15.38 42.23
C GLY A 215 -12.99 14.88 42.87
N ILE A 216 -12.99 13.69 43.46
CA ILE A 216 -11.80 13.08 44.06
C ILE A 216 -10.96 12.44 42.95
N LYS A 217 -9.68 12.80 42.91
CA LYS A 217 -8.77 12.32 41.87
C LYS A 217 -8.31 10.87 42.14
N PRO A 218 -8.08 10.06 41.10
CA PRO A 218 -7.67 8.65 41.27
C PRO A 218 -6.36 8.47 42.06
N GLU A 219 -5.38 9.35 41.89
CA GLU A 219 -4.12 9.32 42.64
C GLU A 219 -4.31 9.44 44.15
N THR A 220 -5.30 10.23 44.59
CA THR A 220 -5.70 10.35 46.01
C THR A 220 -6.26 9.01 46.52
N ILE A 221 -7.04 8.32 45.70
CA ILE A 221 -7.58 6.99 46.07
C ILE A 221 -6.45 5.99 46.27
N TYR A 222 -5.44 5.99 45.38
CA TYR A 222 -4.26 5.14 45.54
C TYR A 222 -3.51 5.46 46.85
N GLU A 223 -3.30 6.76 47.13
CA GLU A 223 -2.58 7.22 48.32
C GLU A 223 -3.24 6.75 49.62
N HIS A 224 -4.56 6.90 49.72
CA HIS A 224 -5.34 6.54 50.90
C HIS A 224 -5.78 5.06 50.92
N THR A 225 -5.47 4.27 49.89
CA THR A 225 -5.70 2.82 49.89
C THR A 225 -4.62 2.11 50.68
N LYS A 226 -4.94 1.59 51.87
CA LYS A 226 -4.00 0.83 52.72
C LYS A 226 -3.61 -0.50 52.09
N CYS A 227 -4.59 -1.27 51.64
CA CYS A 227 -4.35 -2.58 51.05
C CYS A 227 -5.45 -2.97 50.07
N ILE A 228 -5.12 -3.91 49.19
CA ILE A 228 -6.05 -4.51 48.24
C ILE A 228 -6.26 -6.00 48.52
N LYS A 229 -7.39 -6.53 48.07
CA LYS A 229 -7.73 -7.95 48.21
C LYS A 229 -8.59 -8.44 47.05
N HIS A 230 -8.21 -9.55 46.44
CA HIS A 230 -9.07 -10.23 45.47
C HIS A 230 -10.23 -10.96 46.17
N SER A 231 -11.47 -10.77 45.75
CA SER A 231 -12.64 -11.40 46.36
C SER A 231 -13.72 -11.69 45.32
N SER A 232 -13.79 -12.92 44.81
CA SER A 232 -14.89 -13.34 43.91
C SER A 232 -16.22 -13.53 44.66
N LYS A 233 -17.35 -13.42 43.97
CA LYS A 233 -18.70 -13.72 44.55
C LYS A 233 -18.92 -15.22 44.81
N LYS A 234 -18.11 -16.12 44.21
CA LYS A 234 -18.27 -17.59 44.26
C LYS A 234 -17.34 -18.30 45.26
N GLN A 235 -16.61 -17.57 46.10
CA GLN A 235 -15.55 -18.15 46.95
C GLN A 235 -16.08 -18.88 48.21
N ARG A 236 -15.71 -20.15 48.39
CA ARG A 236 -15.91 -20.92 49.63
C ARG A 236 -14.99 -20.41 50.76
N ALA A 237 -15.39 -20.55 52.02
CA ALA A 237 -14.68 -20.04 53.20
C ALA A 237 -13.20 -20.48 53.31
N SER A 238 -12.85 -21.66 52.80
CA SER A 238 -11.49 -22.22 52.78
C SER A 238 -10.54 -21.61 51.73
N HIS A 239 -11.03 -20.73 50.85
CA HIS A 239 -10.28 -20.19 49.71
C HIS A 239 -9.93 -18.70 49.83
N ARG A 240 -10.04 -18.10 51.03
CA ARG A 240 -9.78 -16.67 51.27
C ARG A 240 -8.40 -16.25 50.75
N SER A 241 -8.37 -15.14 50.05
CA SER A 241 -7.16 -14.42 49.63
C SER A 241 -6.61 -13.56 50.77
N THR A 242 -5.29 -13.34 50.75
CA THR A 242 -4.58 -12.45 51.69
C THR A 242 -4.60 -11.02 51.15
N LYS A 243 -4.64 -10.05 52.07
CA LYS A 243 -4.48 -8.63 51.74
C LYS A 243 -3.03 -8.36 51.36
N ILE A 244 -2.79 -7.45 50.41
CA ILE A 244 -1.45 -6.95 50.07
C ILE A 244 -1.48 -5.43 50.11
N GLU A 245 -0.44 -4.79 50.64
CA GLU A 245 -0.32 -3.33 50.59
C GLU A 245 0.10 -2.87 49.18
N LEU A 246 -0.13 -1.60 48.85
CA LEU A 246 0.32 -0.99 47.60
C LEU A 246 1.63 -0.23 47.84
N PRO A 247 2.58 -0.23 46.90
CA PRO A 247 3.81 0.58 46.98
C PRO A 247 3.46 2.06 47.19
N LYS A 248 3.99 2.70 48.24
CA LYS A 248 3.67 4.10 48.58
C LYS A 248 4.71 5.07 48.04
N THR A 249 5.96 4.64 47.97
CA THR A 249 7.02 5.47 47.40
C THR A 249 7.32 5.08 45.95
N GLU A 250 7.83 6.04 45.18
CA GLU A 250 8.26 5.80 43.80
C GLU A 250 9.32 4.70 43.71
N LYS A 251 10.21 4.63 44.72
CA LYS A 251 11.24 3.59 44.83
C LYS A 251 10.62 2.20 44.97
N GLU A 252 9.66 2.03 45.89
CA GLU A 252 8.95 0.76 46.08
C GLU A 252 8.17 0.35 44.81
N PHE A 253 7.63 1.32 44.07
CA PHE A 253 6.94 1.06 42.82
C PHE A 253 7.91 0.59 41.72
N LYS A 254 9.07 1.24 41.59
CA LYS A 254 10.15 0.81 40.68
C LYS A 254 10.67 -0.60 41.06
N GLU A 255 10.79 -0.90 42.35
CA GLU A 255 11.12 -2.25 42.85
C GLU A 255 10.05 -3.30 42.47
N MET A 256 8.76 -2.94 42.57
CA MET A 256 7.66 -3.80 42.09
C MET A 256 7.82 -4.12 40.61
N LEU A 257 8.09 -3.12 39.76
CA LEU A 257 8.27 -3.33 38.32
C LEU A 257 9.46 -4.25 38.02
N TYR A 258 10.56 -4.13 38.77
CA TYR A 258 11.69 -5.06 38.68
C TYR A 258 11.30 -6.50 39.04
N VAL A 259 10.57 -6.71 40.14
CA VAL A 259 10.10 -8.05 40.55
C VAL A 259 9.10 -8.62 39.54
N ILE A 260 8.24 -7.79 38.96
CA ILE A 260 7.34 -8.18 37.87
C ILE A 260 8.17 -8.67 36.66
N GLY A 261 9.25 -7.96 36.28
CA GLY A 261 10.18 -8.40 35.25
C GLY A 261 10.78 -9.79 35.53
N MET A 262 11.19 -10.06 36.78
CA MET A 262 11.67 -11.37 37.19
C MET A 262 10.60 -12.47 37.07
N ILE A 263 9.36 -12.15 37.41
CA ILE A 263 8.22 -13.07 37.28
C ILE A 263 7.94 -13.37 35.80
N TRP A 264 8.15 -12.40 34.90
CA TRP A 264 8.00 -12.62 33.46
C TRP A 264 9.00 -13.65 32.92
N GLY A 265 10.25 -13.66 33.41
CA GLY A 265 11.25 -14.67 33.08
C GLY A 265 11.00 -15.96 33.85
N ASP A 266 11.61 -16.08 35.03
CA ASP A 266 11.69 -17.29 35.87
C ASP A 266 10.42 -17.59 36.71
N GLY A 267 9.34 -16.83 36.55
CA GLY A 267 8.11 -17.03 37.34
C GLY A 267 7.17 -18.17 36.88
N SER A 268 6.30 -18.65 37.77
CA SER A 268 5.26 -19.64 37.43
C SER A 268 3.86 -19.04 37.36
N LEU A 269 3.05 -19.55 36.42
CA LEU A 269 1.65 -19.16 36.18
C LEU A 269 0.74 -19.41 37.40
N GLN A 270 1.02 -20.43 38.21
CA GLN A 270 0.06 -20.90 39.23
C GLN A 270 -0.06 -19.91 40.39
N ASN A 271 1.08 -19.56 41.01
CA ASN A 271 1.12 -18.73 42.22
C ASN A 271 1.98 -17.46 42.06
N ALA A 272 2.34 -17.06 40.84
CA ALA A 272 3.25 -15.94 40.59
C ALA A 272 4.58 -16.03 41.39
N GLN A 273 4.99 -17.26 41.73
CA GLN A 273 6.20 -17.57 42.49
C GLN A 273 7.43 -17.54 41.57
N LEU A 274 8.61 -17.31 42.15
CA LEU A 274 9.88 -17.27 41.42
C LEU A 274 10.65 -18.58 41.62
N ASN A 275 11.07 -19.21 40.53
CA ASN A 275 11.91 -20.40 40.56
C ASN A 275 13.31 -20.05 40.07
N SER A 276 14.31 -20.01 40.96
CA SER A 276 15.67 -19.67 40.58
C SER A 276 16.71 -20.42 41.40
N ASN A 277 17.91 -20.56 40.84
CA ASN A 277 19.10 -21.01 41.58
C ASN A 277 19.98 -19.84 42.02
N ASP A 278 19.63 -18.60 41.65
CA ASP A 278 20.37 -17.41 42.02
C ASP A 278 19.88 -16.86 43.36
N ALA A 279 20.71 -16.97 44.40
CA ALA A 279 20.36 -16.55 45.76
C ALA A 279 20.09 -15.04 45.87
N GLU A 280 20.73 -14.22 45.04
CA GLU A 280 20.54 -12.76 45.03
C GLU A 280 19.13 -12.41 44.51
N LEU A 281 18.66 -13.12 43.47
CA LEU A 281 17.32 -12.94 42.92
C LEU A 281 16.23 -13.36 43.92
N LEU A 282 16.41 -14.51 44.57
CA LEU A 282 15.47 -15.00 45.60
C LEU A 282 15.39 -14.03 46.79
N LYS A 283 16.53 -13.46 47.20
CA LYS A 283 16.60 -12.46 48.26
C LYS A 283 15.83 -11.19 47.88
N LYS A 284 16.08 -10.62 46.70
CA LYS A 284 15.38 -9.42 46.21
C LYS A 284 13.87 -9.64 46.11
N TYR A 285 13.44 -10.80 45.58
CA TYR A 285 12.03 -11.17 45.53
C TYR A 285 11.41 -11.21 46.95
N LYS A 286 12.06 -11.91 47.88
CA LYS A 286 11.59 -12.02 49.27
C LYS A 286 11.48 -10.66 49.96
N GLU A 287 12.53 -9.85 49.88
CA GLU A 287 12.58 -8.52 50.51
C GLU A 287 11.48 -7.60 49.99
N PHE A 288 11.20 -7.60 48.69
CA PHE A 288 10.10 -6.80 48.12
C PHE A 288 8.73 -7.19 48.71
N PHE A 289 8.40 -8.48 48.77
CA PHE A 289 7.10 -8.90 49.30
C PHE A 289 6.97 -8.60 50.80
N GLU A 290 8.02 -8.83 51.58
CA GLU A 290 7.99 -8.62 53.04
C GLU A 290 8.03 -7.13 53.41
N ASN A 291 8.81 -6.32 52.70
CA ASN A 291 9.02 -4.91 53.02
C ASN A 291 8.00 -3.99 52.34
N SER A 292 7.74 -4.19 51.04
CA SER A 292 6.96 -3.24 50.22
C SER A 292 5.48 -3.62 50.14
N LEU A 293 5.15 -4.91 50.10
CA LEU A 293 3.74 -5.37 50.07
C LEU A 293 3.22 -5.90 51.42
N LYS A 294 4.10 -5.99 52.43
CA LYS A 294 3.82 -6.53 53.79
C LYS A 294 3.24 -7.95 53.80
N VAL A 295 3.74 -8.80 52.90
CA VAL A 295 3.33 -10.21 52.77
C VAL A 295 4.51 -11.13 53.08
N LYS A 296 4.30 -12.13 53.91
CA LYS A 296 5.31 -13.16 54.18
C LYS A 296 5.72 -13.89 52.89
N CYS A 297 7.00 -14.24 52.78
CA CYS A 297 7.50 -15.01 51.64
C CYS A 297 8.40 -16.17 52.11
N GLY A 298 8.01 -17.39 51.76
CA GLY A 298 8.78 -18.61 52.03
C GLY A 298 9.69 -18.95 50.86
N VAL A 299 10.87 -19.51 51.16
CA VAL A 299 11.77 -20.07 50.15
C VAL A 299 12.00 -21.54 50.47
N CYS A 300 11.71 -22.43 49.52
CA CYS A 300 11.89 -23.86 49.69
C CYS A 300 12.70 -24.46 48.54
N ARG A 301 13.49 -25.50 48.82
CA ARG A 301 14.26 -26.22 47.79
C ARG A 301 13.34 -27.22 47.09
N LYS A 302 13.30 -27.18 45.76
CA LYS A 302 12.70 -28.19 44.89
C LYS A 302 13.79 -29.11 44.33
N ARG A 303 13.40 -30.06 43.47
CA ARG A 303 14.30 -31.06 42.89
C ARG A 303 15.53 -30.46 42.18
N THR A 304 15.35 -29.35 41.46
CA THR A 304 16.41 -28.74 40.60
C THR A 304 16.61 -27.23 40.83
N CYS A 305 15.75 -26.59 41.62
CA CYS A 305 15.77 -25.14 41.85
C CYS A 305 15.27 -24.79 43.26
N TYR A 306 15.39 -23.53 43.65
CA TYR A 306 14.67 -22.99 44.81
C TYR A 306 13.42 -22.25 44.33
N GLU A 307 12.32 -22.39 45.08
CA GLU A 307 11.04 -21.74 44.84
C GLU A 307 10.80 -20.72 45.95
N ALA A 308 10.65 -19.45 45.57
CA ALA A 308 10.21 -18.38 46.46
C ALA A 308 8.72 -18.10 46.23
N GLN A 309 7.90 -18.40 47.24
CA GLN A 309 6.45 -18.25 47.19
C GLN A 309 5.95 -17.35 48.32
N GLN A 310 5.10 -16.39 47.95
CA GLN A 310 4.50 -15.42 48.87
C GLN A 310 3.04 -15.77 49.19
N TYR A 311 2.60 -15.49 50.43
CA TYR A 311 1.29 -15.94 50.95
C TYR A 311 0.08 -15.14 50.40
N GLY A 312 0.31 -14.05 49.69
CA GLY A 312 -0.69 -13.18 49.03
C GLY A 312 -0.81 -13.40 47.53
N TRP A 313 -0.32 -14.54 47.02
CA TRP A 313 -0.25 -14.85 45.59
C TRP A 313 -1.56 -14.71 44.83
N LYS A 314 -2.71 -15.03 45.43
CA LYS A 314 -4.01 -14.89 44.77
C LYS A 314 -4.31 -13.44 44.41
N THR A 315 -4.13 -12.53 45.37
CA THR A 315 -4.39 -11.10 45.16
C THR A 315 -3.38 -10.51 44.20
N PHE A 316 -2.09 -10.84 44.38
CA PHE A 316 -1.03 -10.33 43.52
C PHE A 316 -1.16 -10.84 42.08
N LYS A 317 -1.48 -12.13 41.88
CA LYS A 317 -1.71 -12.70 40.54
C LYS A 317 -2.85 -11.98 39.82
N VAL A 318 -3.99 -11.77 40.48
CA VAL A 318 -5.13 -11.05 39.87
C VAL A 318 -4.74 -9.60 39.55
N MET A 319 -3.91 -8.96 40.36
CA MET A 319 -3.33 -7.65 40.04
C MET A 319 -2.45 -7.70 38.78
N LEU A 320 -1.59 -8.72 38.64
CA LEU A 320 -0.79 -8.91 37.42
C LEU A 320 -1.66 -9.14 36.18
N GLU A 321 -2.70 -9.97 36.29
CA GLU A 321 -3.65 -10.26 35.21
C GLU A 321 -4.43 -9.00 34.80
N SER A 322 -4.83 -8.17 35.77
CA SER A 322 -5.68 -6.99 35.52
C SER A 322 -4.89 -5.78 35.03
N VAL A 323 -3.68 -5.57 35.55
CA VAL A 323 -2.89 -4.35 35.31
C VAL A 323 -1.80 -4.57 34.27
N PHE A 324 -1.15 -5.72 34.29
CA PHE A 324 0.06 -5.99 33.51
C PHE A 324 -0.14 -7.05 32.42
N ASP A 325 -1.38 -7.39 32.09
CA ASP A 325 -1.71 -8.35 31.02
C ASP A 325 -1.07 -9.74 31.24
N PHE A 326 -0.90 -10.16 32.51
CA PHE A 326 -0.31 -11.46 32.80
C PHE A 326 -1.22 -12.59 32.30
N PRO A 327 -0.69 -13.59 31.57
CA PRO A 327 -1.51 -14.60 30.93
C PRO A 327 -2.20 -15.53 31.94
N THR A 328 -3.36 -16.07 31.57
CA THR A 328 -4.13 -17.02 32.40
C THR A 328 -3.80 -18.49 32.12
N LYS A 329 -3.23 -18.79 30.95
CA LYS A 329 -2.84 -20.13 30.48
C LYS A 329 -1.53 -20.06 29.68
N ASN A 330 -0.74 -21.13 29.69
CA ASN A 330 0.45 -21.33 28.83
C ASN A 330 1.47 -20.17 28.80
N LYS A 331 1.87 -19.68 29.99
CA LYS A 331 2.78 -18.53 30.18
C LYS A 331 3.90 -18.43 29.13
N CYS A 332 4.71 -19.48 28.97
CA CYS A 332 5.95 -19.41 28.18
C CYS A 332 5.73 -18.97 26.72
N GLU A 333 4.59 -19.34 26.13
CA GLU A 333 4.27 -19.05 24.73
C GLU A 333 3.36 -17.81 24.59
N SER A 334 2.66 -17.42 25.66
CA SER A 334 1.63 -16.38 25.63
C SER A 334 2.00 -15.06 26.32
N ILE A 335 3.14 -14.98 27.03
CA ILE A 335 3.56 -13.71 27.65
C ILE A 335 3.76 -12.62 26.60
N THR A 336 3.43 -11.39 26.95
CA THR A 336 3.64 -10.19 26.14
C THR A 336 4.26 -9.09 27.00
N CYS A 337 4.80 -8.04 26.37
CA CYS A 337 5.13 -6.82 27.13
C CYS A 337 3.82 -6.12 27.55
N PRO A 338 3.62 -5.85 28.85
CA PRO A 338 2.41 -5.20 29.35
C PRO A 338 2.11 -3.87 28.66
N GLN A 339 0.85 -3.63 28.27
CA GLN A 339 0.46 -2.39 27.60
C GLN A 339 0.66 -1.18 28.53
N ILE A 340 0.35 -1.31 29.82
CA ILE A 340 0.51 -0.22 30.79
C ILE A 340 1.95 0.31 30.83
N LEU A 341 2.95 -0.57 30.67
CA LEU A 341 4.36 -0.18 30.67
C LEU A 341 4.73 0.63 29.42
N GLN A 342 4.10 0.37 28.28
CA GLN A 342 4.37 1.10 27.03
C GLN A 342 4.02 2.58 27.15
N GLU A 343 3.07 2.92 28.03
CA GLU A 343 2.60 4.28 28.28
C GLU A 343 3.33 4.98 29.45
N MET A 344 4.28 4.29 30.11
CA MET A 344 5.08 4.82 31.21
C MET A 344 6.39 5.47 30.73
N PRO A 345 6.95 6.44 31.48
CA PRO A 345 8.30 6.97 31.23
C PRO A 345 9.40 5.88 31.30
N ASN A 346 10.53 6.13 30.61
CA ASN A 346 11.64 5.18 30.50
C ASN A 346 12.17 4.71 31.87
N GLU A 347 12.13 5.57 32.89
CA GLU A 347 12.60 5.25 34.25
C GLU A 347 11.77 4.19 35.00
N TYR A 348 10.50 4.00 34.61
CA TYR A 348 9.63 2.95 35.16
C TYR A 348 9.73 1.65 34.34
N ILE A 349 10.00 1.77 33.04
CA ILE A 349 10.20 0.62 32.16
C ILE A 349 11.55 -0.06 32.42
N ALA A 350 12.60 0.72 32.67
CA ALA A 350 13.96 0.20 32.86
C ALA A 350 14.04 -0.88 33.96
N PRO A 351 13.45 -0.72 35.16
CA PRO A 351 13.39 -1.77 36.18
C PRO A 351 12.75 -3.07 35.69
N PHE A 352 11.62 -3.01 34.96
CA PHE A 352 10.97 -4.20 34.40
C PHE A 352 11.89 -4.93 33.41
N ILE A 353 12.51 -4.19 32.49
CA ILE A 353 13.46 -4.78 31.54
C ILE A 353 14.64 -5.40 32.30
N GLN A 354 15.20 -4.68 33.27
CA GLN A 354 16.32 -5.17 34.08
C GLN A 354 15.98 -6.49 34.78
N GLY A 355 14.81 -6.61 35.43
CA GLY A 355 14.37 -7.85 36.08
C GLY A 355 14.19 -9.02 35.12
N TYR A 356 13.66 -8.75 33.92
CA TYR A 356 13.52 -9.76 32.87
C TYR A 356 14.89 -10.23 32.34
N PHE A 357 15.83 -9.30 32.11
CA PHE A 357 17.19 -9.63 31.68
C PHE A 357 18.04 -10.28 32.78
N ASP A 358 17.80 -9.97 34.05
CA ASP A 358 18.50 -10.62 35.17
C ASP A 358 18.08 -12.09 35.36
N THR A 359 16.89 -12.47 34.89
CA THR A 359 16.44 -13.86 34.82
C THR A 359 16.87 -14.51 33.51
N ASP A 360 16.14 -14.26 32.42
CA ASP A 360 16.32 -14.94 31.12
C ASP A 360 17.51 -14.44 30.30
N GLY A 361 18.06 -13.27 30.64
CA GLY A 361 19.15 -12.66 29.86
C GLY A 361 20.51 -13.32 30.09
N TYR A 362 21.37 -13.27 29.09
CA TYR A 362 22.72 -13.80 29.09
C TYR A 362 23.70 -12.80 28.46
N VAL A 363 24.94 -12.80 28.94
CA VAL A 363 26.04 -12.01 28.35
C VAL A 363 27.05 -12.98 27.75
N ASP A 364 27.29 -12.86 26.45
CA ASP A 364 28.19 -13.71 25.69
C ASP A 364 29.67 -13.32 25.90
N ARG A 365 30.59 -14.03 25.21
CA ARG A 365 32.04 -13.78 25.31
C ARG A 365 32.48 -12.44 24.70
N ASN A 366 31.68 -11.86 23.80
CA ASN A 366 31.95 -10.59 23.12
C ASN A 366 31.24 -9.41 23.81
N ALA A 367 30.73 -9.62 25.03
CA ALA A 367 29.90 -8.68 25.78
C ALA A 367 28.61 -8.26 25.03
N ALA A 368 28.10 -9.12 24.15
CA ALA A 368 26.75 -9.00 23.61
C ALA A 368 25.73 -9.54 24.62
N VAL A 369 24.55 -8.93 24.64
CA VAL A 369 23.46 -9.31 25.52
C VAL A 369 22.39 -10.06 24.72
N GLU A 370 22.04 -11.27 25.14
CA GLU A 370 20.97 -12.07 24.55
C GLU A 370 19.86 -12.35 25.54
N VAL A 371 18.62 -12.43 25.06
CA VAL A 371 17.50 -13.03 25.79
C VAL A 371 16.68 -13.88 24.83
N SER A 372 16.20 -15.04 25.28
CA SER A 372 15.44 -15.98 24.46
C SER A 372 14.11 -16.32 25.10
N SER A 373 13.04 -16.34 24.30
CA SER A 373 11.69 -16.71 24.75
C SER A 373 10.98 -17.56 23.72
N ALA A 374 10.04 -18.41 24.16
CA ALA A 374 9.13 -19.11 23.26
C ALA A 374 8.03 -18.18 22.72
N SER A 375 7.78 -17.05 23.38
CA SER A 375 6.84 -16.02 22.92
C SER A 375 7.51 -15.04 21.96
N GLU A 376 7.05 -15.04 20.71
CA GLU A 376 7.42 -14.03 19.70
C GLU A 376 7.00 -12.63 20.11
N SER A 377 5.77 -12.50 20.65
CA SER A 377 5.18 -11.23 21.05
C SER A 377 5.96 -10.57 22.19
N MET A 378 6.51 -11.34 23.13
CA MET A 378 7.37 -10.81 24.19
C MET A 378 8.67 -10.26 23.63
N ILE A 379 9.37 -11.02 22.78
CA ILE A 379 10.65 -10.61 22.20
C ILE A 379 10.48 -9.38 21.29
N THR A 380 9.41 -9.38 20.50
CA THR A 380 9.07 -8.27 19.60
C THR A 380 8.72 -7.02 20.40
N GLY A 381 7.86 -7.14 21.44
CA GLY A 381 7.57 -6.05 22.37
C GLY A 381 8.81 -5.50 23.09
N LEU A 382 9.71 -6.38 23.53
CA LEU A 382 10.93 -6.00 24.23
C LEU A 382 11.89 -5.23 23.32
N ASN A 383 12.03 -5.65 22.07
CA ASN A 383 12.80 -4.92 21.06
C ASN A 383 12.28 -3.48 20.88
N TYR A 384 10.97 -3.28 20.92
CA TYR A 384 10.41 -1.92 20.83
C TYR A 384 10.62 -1.09 22.07
N LEU A 385 10.49 -1.68 23.27
CA LEU A 385 10.83 -0.96 24.49
C LEU A 385 12.30 -0.52 24.47
N LEU A 386 13.21 -1.38 23.99
CA LEU A 386 14.64 -1.07 23.84
C LEU A 386 14.92 0.06 22.83
N PHE A 387 14.14 0.20 21.75
CA PHE A 387 14.27 1.35 20.83
C PHE A 387 14.05 2.69 21.52
N ARG A 388 13.24 2.75 22.59
CA ARG A 388 13.02 3.96 23.39
C ARG A 388 14.26 4.42 24.17
N PHE A 389 15.21 3.52 24.38
CA PHE A 389 16.49 3.79 25.01
C PHE A 389 17.61 3.99 23.97
N GLY A 390 17.28 4.02 22.68
CA GLY A 390 18.25 4.03 21.58
C GLY A 390 19.04 2.72 21.46
N ILE A 391 18.50 1.62 21.99
CA ILE A 391 19.15 0.30 21.99
C ILE A 391 18.61 -0.50 20.81
N ASN A 392 19.37 -0.52 19.72
CA ASN A 392 19.05 -1.35 18.55
C ASN A 392 19.39 -2.82 18.82
N SER A 393 18.46 -3.73 18.56
CA SER A 393 18.64 -5.17 18.78
C SER A 393 18.24 -6.00 17.56
N LYS A 394 18.88 -7.16 17.39
CA LYS A 394 18.59 -8.10 16.31
C LYS A 394 17.69 -9.21 16.84
N ILE A 395 16.61 -9.53 16.14
CA ILE A 395 15.77 -10.69 16.42
C ILE A 395 16.10 -11.83 15.44
N TYR A 396 16.23 -13.04 15.95
CA TYR A 396 16.34 -14.25 15.12
C TYR A 396 15.78 -15.47 15.85
N THR A 397 15.57 -16.56 15.13
CA THR A 397 14.98 -17.78 15.69
C THR A 397 16.02 -18.86 15.90
N LYS A 398 15.94 -19.60 17.02
CA LYS A 398 16.73 -20.81 17.31
C LYS A 398 15.76 -21.97 17.59
N THR A 399 16.09 -23.18 17.15
CA THR A 399 15.35 -24.40 17.52
C THR A 399 16.08 -25.10 18.65
N GLY A 400 15.39 -25.39 19.75
CA GLY A 400 15.92 -26.13 20.89
C GLY A 400 14.92 -27.16 21.39
N LEU A 401 15.36 -28.41 21.61
CA LEU A 401 14.50 -29.51 22.07
C LEU A 401 13.21 -29.69 21.24
N GLY A 402 13.27 -29.48 19.93
CA GLY A 402 12.11 -29.55 19.02
C GLY A 402 11.15 -28.35 19.08
N LYS A 403 11.44 -27.33 19.90
CA LYS A 403 10.64 -26.10 20.00
C LYS A 403 11.37 -24.90 19.39
N LYS A 404 10.61 -23.99 18.79
CA LYS A 404 11.11 -22.73 18.22
C LYS A 404 11.18 -21.67 19.32
N TYR A 405 12.33 -21.02 19.44
CA TYR A 405 12.58 -19.90 20.34
C TYR A 405 12.96 -18.66 19.53
N TYR A 406 12.52 -17.50 20.02
CA TYR A 406 12.84 -16.19 19.49
C TYR A 406 13.93 -15.59 20.39
N VAL A 407 14.98 -15.08 19.77
CA VAL A 407 16.16 -14.56 20.45
C VAL A 407 16.35 -13.11 20.08
N LEU A 408 16.41 -12.26 21.10
CA LEU A 408 16.80 -10.87 21.00
C LEU A 408 18.29 -10.76 21.33
N HIS A 409 19.06 -10.14 20.45
CA HIS A 409 20.50 -9.98 20.60
C HIS A 409 20.92 -8.51 20.42
N ILE A 410 21.45 -7.93 21.49
CA ILE A 410 21.99 -6.58 21.56
C ILE A 410 23.51 -6.69 21.42
N SER A 411 24.06 -6.01 20.42
CA SER A 411 25.50 -5.93 20.21
C SER A 411 25.89 -4.58 19.63
N GLY A 412 27.18 -4.29 19.64
CA GLY A 412 27.69 -2.98 19.25
C GLY A 412 27.96 -2.10 20.45
N ARG A 413 29.07 -1.37 20.39
CA ARG A 413 29.49 -0.48 21.47
C ARG A 413 28.42 0.54 21.86
N ASN A 414 27.74 1.14 20.89
CA ASN A 414 26.72 2.15 21.17
C ASN A 414 25.51 1.56 21.89
N ALA A 415 24.97 0.45 21.38
CA ALA A 415 23.79 -0.19 21.98
C ALA A 415 24.09 -0.74 23.38
N ILE A 416 25.27 -1.35 23.58
CA ILE A 416 25.70 -1.86 24.89
C ILE A 416 25.93 -0.72 25.87
N ASN A 417 26.56 0.39 25.45
CA ASN A 417 26.72 1.57 26.32
C ASN A 417 25.36 2.15 26.73
N SER A 418 24.41 2.27 25.80
CA SER A 418 23.05 2.69 26.11
C SER A 418 22.36 1.73 27.09
N PHE A 419 22.52 0.42 26.91
CA PHE A 419 22.01 -0.59 27.84
C PHE A 419 22.62 -0.44 29.25
N VAL A 420 23.95 -0.31 29.36
CA VAL A 420 24.65 -0.15 30.65
C VAL A 420 24.24 1.13 31.36
N ASN A 421 24.10 2.24 30.63
CA ASN A 421 23.82 3.54 31.22
C ASN A 421 22.36 3.70 31.67
N GLN A 422 21.41 3.04 30.99
CA GLN A 422 19.98 3.29 31.21
C GLN A 422 19.21 2.11 31.83
N ILE A 423 19.71 0.87 31.70
CA ILE A 423 19.03 -0.34 32.18
C ILE A 423 19.97 -1.13 33.12
N ASN A 424 21.10 -1.58 32.59
CA ASN A 424 22.13 -2.39 33.25
C ASN A 424 21.61 -3.72 33.85
N PHE A 425 22.52 -4.61 34.24
CA PHE A 425 22.17 -5.77 35.07
C PHE A 425 22.28 -5.41 36.55
N SER A 426 21.38 -5.94 37.38
CA SER A 426 21.57 -5.82 38.83
C SER A 426 22.58 -6.85 39.35
N LEU A 427 22.64 -8.03 38.72
CA LEU A 427 23.53 -9.12 39.10
C LEU A 427 25.01 -8.80 38.79
N LYS A 428 25.85 -8.81 39.82
CA LYS A 428 27.29 -8.52 39.69
C LYS A 428 27.98 -9.40 38.65
N ARG A 429 27.71 -10.72 38.65
CA ARG A 429 28.28 -11.68 37.69
C ARG A 429 27.98 -11.35 36.22
N LYS A 430 26.81 -10.75 35.93
CA LYS A 430 26.43 -10.36 34.56
C LYS A 430 27.07 -9.03 34.18
N ARG A 431 27.12 -8.06 35.12
CA ARG A 431 27.85 -6.79 34.93
C ARG A 431 29.34 -7.01 34.66
N ASP A 432 30.00 -7.86 35.44
CA ASP A 432 31.44 -8.14 35.29
C ASP A 432 31.76 -8.77 33.91
N ARG A 433 30.81 -9.52 33.33
CA ARG A 433 30.94 -10.07 31.98
C ARG A 433 30.67 -9.03 30.88
N LEU A 434 29.86 -8.03 31.18
CA LEU A 434 29.47 -6.96 30.27
C LEU A 434 30.59 -5.90 30.17
N ASN A 435 31.73 -6.29 29.58
CA ASN A 435 32.87 -5.41 29.36
C ASN A 435 32.72 -4.65 28.03
N THR A 436 32.41 -3.35 28.12
CA THR A 436 32.19 -2.46 26.98
C THR A 436 33.42 -2.33 26.06
N ASP A 437 34.63 -2.49 26.57
CA ASP A 437 35.86 -2.41 25.78
C ASP A 437 36.04 -3.59 24.82
N LYS A 438 35.45 -4.76 25.17
CA LYS A 438 35.46 -5.97 24.32
C LYS A 438 34.44 -5.90 23.18
N THR A 439 33.54 -4.91 23.18
CA THR A 439 32.50 -4.79 22.16
C THR A 439 33.08 -4.33 20.82
N THR A 440 32.63 -4.97 19.75
CA THR A 440 32.97 -4.63 18.35
C THR A 440 31.85 -3.82 17.68
N THR A 441 32.13 -3.22 16.52
CA THR A 441 31.14 -2.48 15.70
C THR A 441 29.99 -3.39 15.28
N ASN A 442 28.75 -2.91 15.44
CA ASN A 442 27.58 -3.68 15.02
C ASN A 442 27.42 -3.61 13.50
N ARG A 443 27.76 -4.71 12.82
CA ARG A 443 27.72 -4.79 11.35
C ARG A 443 26.31 -4.69 10.73
N VAL A 444 25.25 -4.77 11.54
CA VAL A 444 23.87 -4.73 11.05
C VAL A 444 23.31 -3.30 11.09
N PHE A 445 23.53 -2.57 12.18
CA PHE A 445 22.93 -1.25 12.39
C PHE A 445 23.91 -0.09 12.18
N GLU A 446 25.21 -0.34 12.30
CA GLU A 446 26.21 0.72 12.21
C GLU A 446 26.87 0.80 10.84
N LEU A 447 26.76 -0.22 9.97
CA LEU A 447 27.23 -0.16 8.59
C LEU A 447 26.23 0.59 7.70
N THR A 448 26.74 1.27 6.69
CA THR A 448 25.97 1.96 5.67
C THR A 448 26.23 1.34 4.30
N PRO A 449 25.33 1.52 3.32
CA PRO A 449 25.58 1.12 1.93
C PRO A 449 26.65 1.96 1.24
N ILE A 450 27.40 2.79 1.98
CA ILE A 450 28.44 3.68 1.47
C ILE A 450 29.80 3.00 1.60
N SER A 451 30.49 2.88 0.47
CA SER A 451 31.82 2.30 0.37
C SER A 451 32.92 3.32 0.65
N GLY A 452 34.09 2.81 1.02
CA GLY A 452 35.30 3.61 1.14
C GLY A 452 35.76 4.24 -0.16
N THR A 453 35.47 3.60 -1.29
CA THR A 453 35.81 4.13 -2.60
C THR A 453 34.99 5.40 -2.91
N GLU A 454 33.70 5.41 -2.58
CA GLU A 454 32.82 6.58 -2.76
C GLU A 454 33.27 7.74 -1.87
N ILE A 455 33.68 7.48 -0.63
CA ILE A 455 34.24 8.51 0.26
C ILE A 455 35.58 9.03 -0.24
N ALA A 456 36.45 8.15 -0.73
CA ALA A 456 37.73 8.55 -1.32
C ALA A 456 37.48 9.46 -2.54
N ASN A 457 36.51 9.12 -3.38
CA ASN A 457 36.12 9.92 -4.54
C ASN A 457 35.55 11.28 -4.13
N LEU A 458 34.66 11.33 -3.13
CA LEU A 458 34.12 12.57 -2.57
C LEU A 458 35.25 13.47 -2.05
N ARG A 459 36.16 12.93 -1.24
CA ARG A 459 37.31 13.63 -0.69
C ARG A 459 38.22 14.22 -1.78
N LYS A 460 38.59 13.39 -2.76
CA LYS A 460 39.43 13.80 -3.90
C LYS A 460 38.74 14.88 -4.74
N GLY A 461 37.43 14.76 -4.94
CA GLY A 461 36.60 15.76 -5.60
C GLY A 461 36.58 17.11 -4.87
N LEU A 462 36.59 17.09 -3.53
CA LEU A 462 36.70 18.29 -2.67
C LEU A 462 38.11 18.86 -2.60
N SER A 463 39.07 18.30 -3.34
CA SER A 463 40.48 18.71 -3.35
C SER A 463 41.20 18.55 -2.01
N ILE A 464 40.74 17.60 -1.19
CA ILE A 464 41.33 17.28 0.11
C ILE A 464 42.23 16.06 -0.05
N LEU A 465 43.51 16.16 0.32
CA LEU A 465 44.47 15.07 0.30
C LEU A 465 44.30 14.18 1.54
N ALA A 466 44.62 12.89 1.42
CA ALA A 466 44.51 11.96 2.54
C ALA A 466 45.32 12.41 3.77
N THR A 467 46.46 13.06 3.55
CA THR A 467 47.35 13.62 4.58
C THR A 467 46.74 14.79 5.35
N GLU A 468 45.71 15.45 4.81
CA GLU A 468 45.09 16.63 5.40
C GLU A 468 43.98 16.30 6.41
N LEU A 469 43.29 15.16 6.26
CA LEU A 469 42.16 14.78 7.14
C LEU A 469 42.58 14.30 8.54
N ARG A 470 43.86 13.95 8.73
CA ARG A 470 44.41 13.42 10.00
C ARG A 470 43.58 12.27 10.60
N ILE A 471 42.96 11.45 9.74
CA ILE A 471 42.22 10.26 10.17
C ILE A 471 43.19 9.06 10.16
N PRO A 472 43.43 8.40 11.31
CA PRO A 472 44.27 7.22 11.37
C PRO A 472 43.75 6.12 10.45
N TYR A 473 44.65 5.45 9.73
CA TYR A 473 44.33 4.35 8.82
C TYR A 473 43.31 4.70 7.71
N LEU A 474 43.22 5.98 7.29
CA LEU A 474 42.27 6.43 6.27
C LEU A 474 42.30 5.57 5.00
N LYS A 475 43.49 5.21 4.50
CA LYS A 475 43.62 4.35 3.31
C LYS A 475 42.98 2.97 3.47
N LYS A 476 43.02 2.41 4.68
CA LYS A 476 42.34 1.15 5.01
C LYS A 476 40.82 1.34 5.09
N ILE A 477 40.35 2.50 5.57
CA ILE A 477 38.93 2.85 5.58
C ILE A 477 38.42 3.02 4.14
N GLU A 478 39.20 3.69 3.28
CA GLU A 478 38.90 3.90 1.86
C GLU A 478 38.84 2.60 1.04
N SER A 479 39.39 1.50 1.55
CA SER A 479 39.30 0.18 0.91
C SER A 479 38.14 -0.68 1.42
N TYR A 480 37.33 -0.21 2.38
CA TYR A 480 36.20 -0.98 2.88
C TYR A 480 35.03 -0.95 1.90
N GLU A 481 34.38 -2.10 1.70
CA GLU A 481 33.14 -2.19 0.91
C GLU A 481 31.98 -1.43 1.55
N MET A 482 31.94 -1.37 2.89
CA MET A 482 30.94 -0.64 3.66
C MET A 482 31.60 0.10 4.81
N ILE A 483 31.16 1.33 5.06
CA ILE A 483 31.68 2.16 6.15
C ILE A 483 30.65 2.31 7.25
N SER A 484 31.13 2.33 8.49
CA SER A 484 30.28 2.53 9.65
C SER A 484 29.94 4.00 9.87
N ILE A 485 28.74 4.29 10.40
CA ILE A 485 28.30 5.64 10.75
C ILE A 485 29.32 6.38 11.64
N PRO A 486 29.94 5.77 12.68
CA PRO A 486 31.00 6.44 13.45
C PRO A 486 32.21 6.86 12.60
N CYS A 487 32.62 6.03 11.64
CA CYS A 487 33.68 6.37 10.69
C CYS A 487 33.25 7.50 9.75
N LEU A 488 32.01 7.46 9.24
CA LEU A 488 31.44 8.54 8.44
C LEU A 488 31.38 9.86 9.21
N LYS A 489 30.91 9.85 10.47
CA LYS A 489 30.88 11.03 11.36
C LYS A 489 32.26 11.66 11.52
N LYS A 490 33.27 10.82 11.75
CA LYS A 490 34.66 11.29 11.86
C LYS A 490 35.14 11.90 10.54
N PHE A 491 34.80 11.26 9.42
CA PHE A 491 35.13 11.75 8.09
C PHE A 491 34.46 13.10 7.77
N THR A 492 33.13 13.20 7.88
CA THR A 492 32.37 14.42 7.57
C THR A 492 32.80 15.59 8.45
N LYS A 493 32.99 15.36 9.76
CA LYS A 493 33.48 16.38 10.70
C LYS A 493 34.88 16.88 10.34
N SER A 494 35.81 15.99 9.99
CA SER A 494 37.15 16.37 9.54
C SER A 494 37.12 17.16 8.23
N VAL A 495 36.26 16.76 7.28
CA VAL A 495 36.09 17.46 6.00
C VAL A 495 35.52 18.87 6.21
N GLN A 496 34.44 19.00 6.98
CA GLN A 496 33.82 20.29 7.32
C GLN A 496 34.81 21.23 8.02
N ALA A 497 35.61 20.71 8.96
CA ALA A 497 36.64 21.49 9.65
C ALA A 497 37.78 21.98 8.75
N ILE A 498 38.00 21.35 7.59
CA ILE A 498 38.99 21.80 6.60
C ILE A 498 38.37 22.85 5.68
N ILE A 499 37.17 22.59 5.15
CA ILE A 499 36.48 23.47 4.20
C ILE A 499 36.14 24.82 4.85
N GLY A 500 35.79 24.81 6.15
CA GLY A 500 35.44 26.03 6.89
C GLY A 500 36.62 26.96 7.24
N LYS A 501 37.87 26.61 6.89
CA LYS A 501 39.04 27.46 7.15
C LYS A 501 39.26 28.44 6.01
N GLU A 502 39.53 29.71 6.34
CA GLU A 502 39.87 30.75 5.36
C GLU A 502 41.05 30.35 4.44
N GLU A 503 42.02 29.62 5.00
CA GLU A 503 43.20 29.15 4.27
C GLU A 503 42.89 28.08 3.19
N PHE A 504 41.70 27.49 3.19
CA PHE A 504 41.34 26.40 2.28
C PHE A 504 41.40 26.81 0.81
N GLN A 505 40.85 27.98 0.45
CA GLN A 505 40.88 28.48 -0.94
C GLN A 505 42.31 28.74 -1.41
N LYS A 506 43.18 29.25 -0.53
CA LYS A 506 44.60 29.44 -0.82
C LYS A 506 45.30 28.11 -1.13
N LYS A 507 45.09 27.09 -0.29
CA LYS A 507 45.66 25.74 -0.52
C LYS A 507 45.11 25.08 -1.78
N LEU A 508 43.84 25.29 -2.10
CA LEU A 508 43.24 24.81 -3.34
C LEU A 508 43.95 25.41 -4.56
N ALA A 509 44.12 26.73 -4.60
CA ALA A 509 44.82 27.41 -5.70
C ALA A 509 46.28 26.95 -5.84
N GLU A 510 46.97 26.76 -4.70
CA GLU A 510 48.32 26.19 -4.68
C GLU A 510 48.36 24.77 -5.29
N LYS A 511 47.43 23.89 -4.92
CA LYS A 511 47.35 22.51 -5.43
C LYS A 511 47.06 22.46 -6.93
N ILE A 512 46.12 23.27 -7.40
CA ILE A 512 45.77 23.40 -8.82
C ILE A 512 47.01 23.80 -9.61
N ARG A 513 47.69 24.87 -9.19
CA ARG A 513 48.92 25.36 -9.84
C ARG A 513 49.99 24.29 -9.93
N VAL A 514 50.22 23.53 -8.86
CA VAL A 514 51.22 22.45 -8.85
C VAL A 514 50.88 21.34 -9.85
N LEU A 515 49.61 20.92 -9.93
CA LEU A 515 49.18 19.89 -10.90
C LEU A 515 49.19 20.39 -12.35
N GLU A 516 48.89 21.67 -12.58
CA GLU A 516 48.98 22.30 -13.90
C GLU A 516 50.42 22.35 -14.41
N LEU A 517 51.36 22.79 -13.55
CA LEU A 517 52.78 22.80 -13.88
C LEU A 517 53.32 21.39 -14.17
N LEU A 518 52.72 20.36 -13.58
CA LEU A 518 53.08 18.95 -13.77
C LEU A 518 52.33 18.26 -14.91
N LYS A 519 51.51 18.97 -15.73
CA LYS A 519 50.97 18.39 -16.98
C LYS A 519 52.09 17.91 -17.91
N GLU A 520 53.22 18.61 -17.87
CA GLU A 520 54.48 18.21 -18.49
C GLU A 520 55.40 17.57 -17.46
N GLU A 521 56.27 16.66 -17.92
CA GLU A 521 57.20 15.95 -17.03
C GLU A 521 58.31 16.90 -16.53
N ARG A 522 58.43 17.08 -15.22
CA ARG A 522 59.39 18.03 -14.61
C ARG A 522 60.16 17.44 -13.44
N VAL A 523 61.38 17.95 -13.20
CA VAL A 523 62.18 17.63 -12.02
C VAL A 523 61.78 18.54 -10.86
N TYR A 524 61.83 18.04 -9.62
CA TYR A 524 61.45 18.77 -8.40
C TYR A 524 62.05 20.18 -8.30
N GLY A 525 63.33 20.35 -8.64
CA GLY A 525 64.03 21.63 -8.53
C GLY A 525 63.49 22.74 -9.44
N GLU A 526 62.97 22.38 -10.63
CA GLU A 526 62.35 23.32 -11.58
C GLU A 526 60.94 23.72 -11.11
N LEU A 527 60.19 22.74 -10.59
CA LEU A 527 58.87 22.95 -10.02
C LEU A 527 58.91 23.87 -8.79
N TYR A 528 59.91 23.71 -7.91
CA TYR A 528 60.08 24.57 -6.74
C TYR A 528 60.28 26.04 -7.10
N LYS A 529 61.07 26.32 -8.16
CA LYS A 529 61.32 27.69 -8.63
C LYS A 529 60.08 28.33 -9.25
N THR A 530 59.20 27.55 -9.87
CA THR A 530 58.05 28.05 -10.65
C THR A 530 56.72 28.07 -9.86
N ALA A 531 56.54 27.21 -8.86
CA ALA A 531 55.26 27.08 -8.15
C ALA A 531 54.97 28.23 -7.15
N ASN A 532 56.01 28.94 -6.69
CA ASN A 532 55.93 30.01 -5.67
C ASN A 532 55.24 29.55 -4.36
N ILE A 533 55.72 28.43 -3.80
CA ILE A 533 55.19 27.79 -2.59
C ILE A 533 56.38 27.36 -1.70
N THR A 534 56.21 27.34 -0.38
CA THR A 534 57.28 26.90 0.54
C THR A 534 57.69 25.44 0.29
N HIS A 535 58.99 25.14 0.45
CA HIS A 535 59.54 23.79 0.22
C HIS A 535 58.75 22.71 0.96
N ARG A 536 58.43 22.94 2.25
CA ARG A 536 57.66 22.01 3.08
C ARG A 536 56.25 21.73 2.51
N ARG A 537 55.57 22.74 1.97
CA ARG A 537 54.23 22.57 1.37
C ARG A 537 54.30 21.81 0.05
N LEU A 538 55.28 22.14 -0.79
CA LEU A 538 55.46 21.47 -2.08
C LEU A 538 55.74 19.97 -1.89
N VAL A 539 56.64 19.60 -0.97
CA VAL A 539 56.91 18.18 -0.62
C VAL A 539 55.62 17.48 -0.18
N ASN A 540 54.83 18.12 0.69
CA ASN A 540 53.57 17.54 1.18
C ASN A 540 52.54 17.36 0.06
N TYR A 541 52.44 18.29 -0.88
CA TYR A 541 51.54 18.17 -2.04
C TYR A 541 51.99 17.05 -2.97
N ILE A 542 53.27 16.97 -3.33
CA ILE A 542 53.79 15.90 -4.20
C ILE A 542 53.56 14.53 -3.57
N LEU A 543 53.88 14.38 -2.28
CA LEU A 543 53.66 13.12 -1.56
C LEU A 543 52.17 12.76 -1.49
N GLY A 544 51.30 13.73 -1.21
CA GLY A 544 49.85 13.54 -1.18
C GLY A 544 49.27 13.19 -2.55
N PHE A 545 49.70 13.86 -3.60
CA PHE A 545 49.28 13.61 -4.98
C PHE A 545 49.73 12.24 -5.48
N LYS A 546 50.96 11.82 -5.16
CA LYS A 546 51.45 10.46 -5.44
C LYS A 546 50.60 9.41 -4.71
N ASN A 547 50.33 9.61 -3.42
CA ASN A 547 49.53 8.70 -2.61
C ASN A 547 48.06 8.59 -3.06
N ASP A 548 47.50 9.62 -3.68
CA ASP A 548 46.13 9.64 -4.19
C ASP A 548 46.02 9.27 -5.68
N GLY A 549 47.16 9.03 -6.35
CA GLY A 549 47.25 8.56 -7.73
C GLY A 549 47.22 9.67 -8.78
N PHE A 550 47.38 10.94 -8.39
CA PHE A 550 47.35 12.08 -9.31
C PHE A 550 48.68 12.32 -10.03
N LEU A 551 49.78 11.73 -9.55
CA LEU A 551 51.11 11.83 -10.16
C LEU A 551 51.67 10.45 -10.49
N ILE A 552 52.44 10.40 -11.57
CA ILE A 552 53.34 9.30 -11.94
C ILE A 552 54.77 9.80 -11.74
N GLU A 553 55.64 8.96 -11.17
CA GLU A 553 57.07 9.26 -10.99
C GLU A 553 57.90 8.34 -11.87
N SER A 554 58.84 8.91 -12.64
CA SER A 554 59.82 8.19 -13.45
C SER A 554 61.15 8.93 -13.39
N ASN A 555 62.25 8.24 -13.07
CA ASN A 555 63.60 8.83 -13.02
C ASN A 555 63.70 10.17 -12.25
N LYS A 556 63.05 10.28 -11.08
CA LYS A 556 62.97 11.51 -10.25
C LYS A 556 62.27 12.71 -10.92
N LYS A 557 61.55 12.46 -12.00
CA LYS A 557 60.63 13.40 -12.64
C LYS A 557 59.18 13.03 -12.30
N TYR A 558 58.32 14.05 -12.24
CA TYR A 558 56.91 13.90 -11.93
C TYR A 558 56.06 14.38 -13.09
N LYS A 559 54.97 13.66 -13.35
CA LYS A 559 53.95 14.05 -14.34
C LYS A 559 52.55 13.76 -13.80
N THR A 560 51.60 14.63 -14.09
CA THR A 560 50.19 14.44 -13.75
C THR A 560 49.63 13.25 -14.51
N SER A 561 49.05 12.29 -13.78
CA SER A 561 48.45 11.09 -14.36
C SER A 561 47.16 11.42 -15.13
N PRO A 562 46.68 10.55 -16.03
CA PRO A 562 45.38 10.75 -16.69
C PRO A 562 44.23 10.99 -15.69
N TYR A 563 44.20 10.23 -14.60
CA TYR A 563 43.24 10.42 -13.50
C TYR A 563 43.43 11.75 -12.76
N GLY A 564 44.68 12.20 -12.60
CA GLY A 564 45.01 13.51 -12.04
C GLY A 564 44.51 14.66 -12.93
N ILE A 565 44.63 14.54 -14.25
CA ILE A 565 44.12 15.53 -15.22
C ILE A 565 42.59 15.59 -15.17
N GLU A 566 41.91 14.44 -15.16
CA GLU A 566 40.45 14.38 -15.03
C GLU A 566 39.96 15.04 -13.73
N THR A 567 40.66 14.79 -12.62
CA THR A 567 40.33 15.37 -11.31
C THR A 567 40.62 16.87 -11.27
N LEU A 568 41.73 17.31 -11.87
CA LEU A 568 42.10 18.73 -11.98
C LEU A 568 41.00 19.52 -12.71
N ASN A 569 40.47 18.98 -13.81
CA ASN A 569 39.35 19.60 -14.54
C ASN A 569 38.09 19.74 -13.65
N LYS A 570 37.82 18.77 -12.76
CA LYS A 570 36.72 18.86 -11.78
C LYS A 570 36.94 20.00 -10.76
N TRP A 571 38.19 20.27 -10.39
CA TRP A 571 38.54 21.37 -9.47
C TRP A 571 38.41 22.76 -10.12
N HIS A 572 38.60 22.88 -11.44
CA HIS A 572 38.56 24.16 -12.16
C HIS A 572 37.15 24.74 -12.40
N GLY A 573 36.11 23.93 -12.62
CA GLY A 573 34.85 24.55 -13.07
C GLY A 573 33.58 23.74 -13.22
N PHE A 574 33.52 22.45 -12.91
CA PHE A 574 32.29 21.65 -13.14
C PHE A 574 31.89 20.72 -11.98
N GLY A 575 32.79 20.46 -11.03
CA GLY A 575 32.56 19.49 -9.94
C GLY A 575 32.20 20.09 -8.58
N LYS A 576 32.44 21.38 -8.34
CA LYS A 576 32.36 21.97 -6.99
C LYS A 576 30.96 21.88 -6.40
N ASN A 577 29.92 22.25 -7.17
CA ASN A 577 28.53 22.22 -6.69
C ASN A 577 28.00 20.79 -6.52
N LYS A 578 28.32 19.87 -7.45
CA LYS A 578 27.90 18.45 -7.37
C LYS A 578 28.54 17.73 -6.19
N VAL A 579 29.85 17.90 -6.00
CA VAL A 579 30.60 17.28 -4.90
C VAL A 579 30.22 17.90 -3.55
N GLN A 580 29.95 19.21 -3.49
CA GLN A 580 29.40 19.85 -2.29
C GLN A 580 27.99 19.34 -1.94
N LYS A 581 27.13 19.13 -2.95
CA LYS A 581 25.81 18.51 -2.76
C LYS A 581 25.94 17.08 -2.23
N GLN A 582 26.85 16.28 -2.78
CA GLN A 582 27.15 14.94 -2.25
C GLN A 582 27.65 14.98 -0.80
N LEU A 583 28.50 15.95 -0.42
CA LEU A 583 28.93 16.13 0.96
C LEU A 583 27.74 16.46 1.88
N LEU A 584 26.85 17.37 1.46
CA LEU A 584 25.67 17.75 2.23
C LEU A 584 24.71 16.57 2.40
N ASN A 585 24.46 15.82 1.33
CA ASN A 585 23.69 14.58 1.35
C ASN A 585 24.27 13.54 2.32
N LEU A 586 25.59 13.34 2.29
CA LEU A 586 26.29 12.44 3.20
C LEU A 586 26.15 12.91 4.66
N ILE A 587 26.29 14.21 4.94
CA ILE A 587 26.08 14.79 6.27
C ILE A 587 24.65 14.49 6.74
N ASN A 588 23.65 14.74 5.90
CA ASN A 588 22.25 14.50 6.22
C ASN A 588 21.99 13.02 6.56
N ILE A 589 22.53 12.07 5.80
CA ILE A 589 22.41 10.64 6.12
C ILE A 589 23.04 10.32 7.48
N VAL A 590 24.24 10.84 7.72
CA VAL A 590 25.04 10.57 8.93
C VAL A 590 24.41 11.17 10.20
N GLU A 591 23.73 12.30 10.06
CA GLU A 591 23.02 13.00 11.14
C GLU A 591 21.57 12.52 11.29
N SER A 592 21.01 11.84 10.28
CA SER A 592 19.63 11.35 10.33
C SER A 592 19.39 10.32 11.45
N GLU A 593 18.14 10.29 11.89
CA GLU A 593 17.58 9.25 12.75
C GLU A 593 17.15 8.02 11.95
N LEU A 594 17.65 7.83 10.73
CA LEU A 594 17.46 6.62 9.92
C LEU A 594 18.72 5.75 9.91
N ARG A 595 18.53 4.44 9.83
CA ARG A 595 19.56 3.46 9.48
C ARG A 595 19.13 2.72 8.23
N PHE A 596 20.11 2.32 7.44
CA PHE A 596 19.88 1.57 6.22
C PHE A 596 20.25 0.14 6.48
N VAL A 597 19.26 -0.74 6.46
CA VAL A 597 19.42 -2.15 6.80
C VAL A 597 19.25 -2.99 5.56
N GLN A 598 20.16 -3.95 5.41
CA GLN A 598 20.16 -4.89 4.31
C GLN A 598 18.91 -5.78 4.31
N VAL A 599 18.28 -5.92 3.15
CA VAL A 599 17.20 -6.84 2.85
C VAL A 599 17.78 -8.23 2.63
N ILE A 600 17.20 -9.22 3.31
CA ILE A 600 17.65 -10.62 3.26
C ILE A 600 16.64 -11.55 2.58
N ASN A 601 15.37 -11.13 2.46
CA ASN A 601 14.35 -11.88 1.74
C ASN A 601 13.28 -10.93 1.20
N THR A 602 12.80 -11.24 0.00
CA THR A 602 11.72 -10.56 -0.71
C THR A 602 10.86 -11.62 -1.35
N GLU A 603 9.58 -11.67 -1.01
CA GLU A 603 8.68 -12.73 -1.45
C GLU A 603 7.30 -12.15 -1.76
N GLU A 604 6.75 -12.47 -2.93
CA GLU A 604 5.35 -12.15 -3.25
C GLU A 604 4.45 -13.22 -2.63
N ILE A 605 3.43 -12.79 -1.89
CA ILE A 605 2.51 -13.66 -1.16
C ILE A 605 1.06 -13.27 -1.47
N ALA A 606 0.18 -14.27 -1.51
CA ALA A 606 -1.26 -14.04 -1.56
C ALA A 606 -1.75 -13.43 -0.25
N ASN A 607 -2.68 -12.47 -0.32
CA ASN A 607 -3.25 -11.87 0.87
C ASN A 607 -4.28 -12.80 1.52
N THR A 608 -3.89 -13.47 2.60
CA THR A 608 -4.76 -14.38 3.36
C THR A 608 -5.83 -13.67 4.21
N GLU A 609 -5.69 -12.36 4.46
CA GLU A 609 -6.59 -11.59 5.34
C GLU A 609 -7.68 -10.81 4.60
N GLU A 610 -7.76 -10.91 3.26
CA GLU A 610 -8.67 -10.17 2.35
C GLU A 610 -8.46 -8.63 2.33
N PHE A 611 -8.14 -8.04 3.49
CA PHE A 611 -8.00 -6.61 3.71
C PHE A 611 -6.57 -6.18 4.03
N VAL A 612 -6.21 -5.00 3.53
CA VAL A 612 -5.00 -4.23 3.83
C VAL A 612 -5.41 -2.89 4.43
N TYR A 613 -4.46 -2.20 5.04
CA TYR A 613 -4.72 -0.98 5.78
C TYR A 613 -3.76 0.14 5.38
N ASP A 614 -4.18 1.38 5.59
CA ASP A 614 -3.35 2.57 5.38
C ASP A 614 -3.68 3.64 6.43
N LEU A 615 -2.79 4.60 6.64
CA LEU A 615 -2.97 5.73 7.53
C LEU A 615 -2.72 7.03 6.77
N THR A 616 -3.66 7.97 6.82
CA THR A 616 -3.45 9.28 6.21
C THR A 616 -2.80 10.25 7.19
N GLN A 617 -1.55 10.61 6.87
CA GLN A 617 -0.79 11.64 7.56
C GLN A 617 -0.66 12.87 6.62
N PRO A 618 -1.25 14.02 6.97
CA PRO A 618 -1.41 15.15 6.05
C PRO A 618 -0.22 16.12 5.88
N LYS A 619 0.90 15.92 6.58
CA LYS A 619 2.07 16.84 6.59
C LYS A 619 3.32 16.20 6.01
N THR A 620 3.77 15.10 6.60
CA THR A 620 4.94 14.32 6.21
C THR A 620 4.61 13.20 5.23
N HIS A 621 3.33 12.83 5.09
CA HIS A 621 2.86 11.77 4.19
C HIS A 621 3.62 10.45 4.40
N ASN A 622 4.04 10.18 5.64
CA ASN A 622 4.69 8.94 6.02
C ASN A 622 4.43 8.63 7.50
N PHE A 623 4.64 7.37 7.90
CA PHE A 623 4.54 6.89 9.28
C PHE A 623 5.45 5.68 9.53
N ILE A 624 5.63 5.29 10.79
CA ILE A 624 6.42 4.10 11.16
C ILE A 624 5.52 2.90 11.42
N ALA A 625 5.78 1.79 10.72
CA ALA A 625 5.12 0.49 10.93
C ALA A 625 6.12 -0.66 10.90
N ASN A 626 6.03 -1.63 11.82
CA ASN A 626 6.98 -2.75 11.97
C ASN A 626 8.48 -2.35 12.02
N GLY A 627 8.79 -1.09 12.36
CA GLY A 627 10.15 -0.55 12.29
C GLY A 627 10.61 -0.18 10.87
N PHE A 628 9.69 0.11 9.95
CA PHE A 628 9.94 0.66 8.61
C PHE A 628 9.28 2.04 8.46
N VAL A 629 9.80 2.87 7.56
CA VAL A 629 9.17 4.13 7.16
C VAL A 629 8.26 3.90 5.94
N ILE A 630 6.98 4.25 6.05
CA ILE A 630 5.87 3.92 5.14
C ILE A 630 5.26 5.21 4.57
N HIS A 631 4.96 5.35 3.27
CA HIS A 631 4.64 6.64 2.59
C HIS A 631 3.25 6.70 1.90
N ASN A 632 2.68 7.93 1.71
CA ASN A 632 1.32 8.24 1.17
C ASN A 632 1.34 9.07 -0.17
N THR A 633 0.26 9.70 -0.64
CA THR A 633 0.11 10.36 -1.99
C THR A 633 0.22 11.92 -1.99
N LYS A 634 0.61 12.64 -3.10
CA LYS A 634 1.12 14.06 -3.07
C LYS A 634 0.79 15.14 -4.18
N LEU A 635 0.13 14.92 -5.33
CA LEU A 635 0.13 15.94 -6.45
C LEU A 635 -0.78 17.19 -6.26
N LEU A 636 -2.09 17.02 -6.10
CA LEU A 636 -3.05 18.15 -6.00
C LEU A 636 -2.82 19.02 -4.76
N ASP A 637 -2.20 18.46 -3.72
CA ASP A 637 -1.78 19.18 -2.51
C ASP A 637 -0.78 20.30 -2.81
N ARG A 638 0.06 20.21 -3.86
CA ARG A 638 1.04 21.25 -4.16
C ARG A 638 0.43 22.47 -4.82
N ILE A 639 -0.45 22.29 -5.81
CA ILE A 639 -1.17 23.41 -6.46
C ILE A 639 -1.99 24.18 -5.41
N ARG A 640 -2.53 23.47 -4.40
CA ARG A 640 -3.18 24.06 -3.21
C ARG A 640 -2.18 24.75 -2.26
N GLY A 641 -1.04 24.11 -1.98
CA GLY A 641 -0.05 24.51 -0.98
C GLY A 641 0.93 25.62 -1.38
N THR A 642 1.19 25.86 -2.67
CA THR A 642 2.06 26.97 -3.14
C THR A 642 1.53 28.37 -2.78
N THR A 643 0.31 28.46 -2.25
CA THR A 643 -0.41 29.72 -1.98
C THR A 643 -0.77 29.97 -0.52
N LEU A 644 -0.56 29.01 0.38
CA LEU A 644 -0.88 29.11 1.80
C LEU A 644 0.35 28.74 2.65
N ALA A 645 1.23 29.72 2.86
CA ALA A 645 2.08 29.69 4.05
C ALA A 645 1.17 29.99 5.26
N ASP A 646 1.12 29.05 6.19
CA ASP A 646 0.42 29.10 7.48
C ASP A 646 -1.12 29.06 7.47
N ARG A 647 -1.71 27.86 7.28
CA ARG A 647 -2.76 27.26 8.15
C ARG A 647 -3.42 26.01 7.50
N GLU A 648 -3.23 24.89 8.20
CA GLU A 648 -4.00 23.61 8.14
C GLU A 648 -3.88 22.64 6.95
N ALA A 649 -4.33 21.41 7.22
CA ALA A 649 -3.71 20.15 6.89
C ALA A 649 -4.49 19.30 5.86
N GLY A 650 -3.71 18.59 5.05
CA GLY A 650 -4.03 17.59 4.04
C GLY A 650 -5.37 16.85 4.08
N ARG A 651 -5.98 16.82 2.90
CA ARG A 651 -7.07 15.92 2.54
C ARG A 651 -6.69 15.20 1.26
N ILE A 652 -6.63 13.87 1.33
CA ILE A 652 -6.60 13.00 0.15
C ILE A 652 -8.05 12.84 -0.34
N THR A 653 -8.20 12.82 -1.66
CA THR A 653 -9.48 12.89 -2.36
C THR A 653 -10.14 11.52 -2.46
N GLN A 654 -11.35 11.38 -1.91
CA GLN A 654 -12.20 10.16 -1.95
C GLN A 654 -13.49 10.34 -2.76
N HIS A 655 -13.84 11.60 -3.01
CA HIS A 655 -15.07 12.10 -3.62
C HIS A 655 -14.68 13.15 -4.66
N ILE A 656 -15.55 13.49 -5.60
CA ILE A 656 -15.24 14.57 -6.55
C ILE A 656 -15.17 15.90 -5.79
N GLY A 657 -13.96 16.45 -5.63
CA GLY A 657 -13.72 17.73 -4.97
C GLY A 657 -13.65 18.87 -5.97
N ALA A 658 -14.17 20.05 -5.64
CA ALA A 658 -14.06 21.24 -6.49
C ALA A 658 -13.26 22.34 -5.76
N THR A 659 -12.21 22.86 -6.40
CA THR A 659 -11.34 23.92 -5.86
C THR A 659 -11.23 25.07 -6.86
N GLU A 660 -11.62 26.28 -6.45
CA GLU A 660 -11.48 27.48 -7.26
C GLU A 660 -10.10 28.13 -7.06
N VAL A 661 -9.36 28.35 -8.16
CA VAL A 661 -8.08 29.06 -8.22
C VAL A 661 -8.29 30.40 -8.94
N PRO A 662 -8.38 31.53 -8.21
CA PRO A 662 -8.69 32.83 -8.81
C PRO A 662 -7.56 33.37 -9.71
N LEU A 663 -7.89 34.22 -10.69
CA LEU A 663 -6.93 34.82 -11.62
C LEU A 663 -5.72 35.49 -10.93
N ARG A 664 -5.96 36.25 -9.85
CA ARG A 664 -4.88 36.91 -9.06
C ARG A 664 -3.78 35.94 -8.60
N ILE A 665 -4.14 34.68 -8.38
CA ILE A 665 -3.21 33.63 -7.94
C ILE A 665 -2.42 33.11 -9.13
N ILE A 666 -3.09 32.89 -10.26
CA ILE A 666 -2.47 32.48 -11.51
C ILE A 666 -1.45 33.55 -11.95
N ASP A 667 -1.81 34.84 -11.88
CA ASP A 667 -0.91 35.94 -12.19
C ASP A 667 0.32 35.97 -11.27
N LYS A 668 0.15 35.66 -9.97
CA LYS A 668 1.25 35.59 -9.01
C LYS A 668 2.24 34.48 -9.34
N ILE A 669 1.76 33.33 -9.82
CA ILE A 669 2.59 32.13 -10.05
C ILE A 669 3.16 32.11 -11.48
N SER A 670 2.35 32.49 -12.47
CA SER A 670 2.63 32.32 -13.90
C SER A 670 2.66 33.64 -14.67
N GLY A 671 2.40 34.79 -14.03
CA GLY A 671 2.27 36.08 -14.72
C GLY A 671 3.52 36.51 -15.49
N GLU A 672 4.73 36.18 -15.01
CA GLU A 672 5.97 36.43 -15.75
C GLU A 672 6.07 35.60 -17.03
N LEU A 673 5.63 34.34 -17.00
CA LEU A 673 5.58 33.47 -18.18
C LEU A 673 4.50 33.92 -19.15
N ILE A 674 3.29 34.23 -18.67
CA ILE A 674 2.17 34.71 -19.50
C ILE A 674 2.58 35.97 -20.29
N LYS A 675 3.24 36.93 -19.63
CA LYS A 675 3.79 38.13 -20.29
C LYS A 675 4.81 37.80 -21.37
N LYS A 676 5.70 36.83 -21.10
CA LYS A 676 6.75 36.40 -22.02
C LYS A 676 6.19 35.69 -23.27
N PHE A 677 5.08 34.97 -23.12
CA PHE A 677 4.38 34.31 -24.24
C PHE A 677 3.35 35.22 -24.94
N GLY A 678 3.17 36.45 -24.46
CA GLY A 678 2.53 37.53 -25.22
C GLY A 678 1.00 37.48 -25.30
N PHE A 679 0.30 36.88 -24.33
CA PHE A 679 -1.16 36.89 -24.27
C PHE A 679 -1.68 37.42 -22.92
N SER A 680 -2.84 38.07 -22.92
CA SER A 680 -3.55 38.50 -21.71
C SER A 680 -4.56 37.44 -21.27
N VAL A 681 -4.76 37.26 -19.97
CA VAL A 681 -5.74 36.31 -19.43
C VAL A 681 -7.05 37.06 -19.13
N ASN A 682 -8.14 36.62 -19.77
CA ASN A 682 -9.47 37.24 -19.71
C ASN A 682 -10.51 36.36 -18.99
N ILE A 683 -10.08 35.22 -18.41
CA ILE A 683 -10.93 34.33 -17.61
C ILE A 683 -10.83 34.67 -16.11
N PRO A 684 -11.90 34.46 -15.31
CA PRO A 684 -11.92 34.86 -13.90
C PRO A 684 -11.04 33.99 -12.97
N GLY A 685 -10.67 32.79 -13.41
CA GLY A 685 -9.89 31.81 -12.65
C GLY A 685 -9.94 30.44 -13.30
N LEU A 686 -9.57 29.38 -12.58
CA LEU A 686 -9.71 27.98 -12.96
C LEU A 686 -10.49 27.23 -11.87
N LEU A 687 -11.43 26.35 -12.24
CA LEU A 687 -12.11 25.46 -11.30
C LEU A 687 -11.54 24.05 -11.43
N PHE A 688 -10.74 23.60 -10.46
CA PHE A 688 -10.20 22.25 -10.47
C PHE A 688 -11.18 21.24 -9.88
N ILE A 689 -11.46 20.18 -10.63
CA ILE A 689 -12.17 18.99 -10.20
C ILE A 689 -11.13 17.92 -9.83
N ASP A 690 -11.03 17.64 -8.54
CA ASP A 690 -10.17 16.62 -7.96
C ASP A 690 -10.89 15.26 -8.01
N THR A 691 -10.44 14.39 -8.93
CA THR A 691 -10.97 13.03 -9.07
C THR A 691 -10.05 12.03 -8.37
N PRO A 692 -10.58 11.05 -7.63
CA PRO A 692 -9.76 10.01 -7.00
C PRO A 692 -9.12 9.07 -8.03
N GLY A 693 -7.91 8.58 -7.73
CA GLY A 693 -7.08 7.87 -8.73
C GLY A 693 -6.94 6.37 -8.52
N HIS A 694 -7.66 5.79 -7.55
CA HIS A 694 -7.69 4.33 -7.37
C HIS A 694 -8.57 3.69 -8.46
N ALA A 695 -8.20 2.52 -8.98
CA ALA A 695 -8.94 1.83 -10.05
C ALA A 695 -10.45 1.71 -9.78
N ALA A 696 -10.82 1.44 -8.52
CA ALA A 696 -12.21 1.38 -8.04
C ALA A 696 -13.07 2.65 -8.30
N PHE A 697 -12.45 3.81 -8.55
CA PHE A 697 -13.19 5.08 -8.77
C PHE A 697 -13.31 5.49 -10.25
N THR A 698 -13.32 4.51 -11.15
CA THR A 698 -13.52 4.72 -12.60
C THR A 698 -14.74 5.59 -12.91
N ASN A 699 -15.82 5.41 -12.15
CA ASN A 699 -17.07 6.14 -12.34
C ASN A 699 -16.96 7.62 -11.98
N LEU A 700 -16.06 7.99 -11.05
CA LEU A 700 -15.80 9.38 -10.69
C LEU A 700 -14.86 10.07 -11.70
N ARG A 701 -13.92 9.33 -12.30
CA ARG A 701 -13.07 9.82 -13.41
C ARG A 701 -13.87 10.08 -14.68
N LYS A 702 -14.79 9.18 -15.03
CA LYS A 702 -15.72 9.36 -16.16
C LYS A 702 -16.59 10.61 -15.98
N ARG A 703 -17.16 10.79 -14.79
CA ARG A 703 -17.92 12.00 -14.42
C ARG A 703 -17.09 13.27 -14.54
N GLY A 704 -15.90 13.28 -13.94
CA GLY A 704 -14.96 14.40 -14.02
C GLY A 704 -14.56 14.73 -15.46
N GLY A 705 -14.36 13.72 -16.32
CA GLY A 705 -14.08 13.88 -17.75
C GLY A 705 -15.24 14.49 -18.54
N SER A 706 -16.47 14.03 -18.30
CA SER A 706 -17.67 14.52 -19.00
C SER A 706 -18.03 15.98 -18.70
N ILE A 707 -17.76 16.45 -17.46
CA ILE A 707 -18.09 17.81 -17.01
C ILE A 707 -16.95 18.79 -17.29
N ALA A 708 -15.73 18.29 -17.48
CA ALA A 708 -14.56 19.14 -17.65
C ALA A 708 -14.51 19.78 -19.03
N ASP A 709 -14.15 21.07 -19.05
CA ASP A 709 -13.83 21.79 -20.28
C ASP A 709 -12.41 21.40 -20.77
N LEU A 710 -11.51 21.04 -19.84
CA LEU A 710 -10.13 20.64 -20.12
C LEU A 710 -9.62 19.66 -19.05
N ALA A 711 -8.72 18.73 -19.41
CA ALA A 711 -8.16 17.77 -18.45
C ALA A 711 -6.62 17.83 -18.35
N ILE A 712 -6.10 17.34 -17.22
CA ILE A 712 -4.68 17.08 -17.00
C ILE A 712 -4.51 15.58 -16.79
N VAL A 713 -3.74 14.92 -17.64
CA VAL A 713 -3.34 13.53 -17.47
C VAL A 713 -1.97 13.47 -16.81
N VAL A 714 -1.90 12.95 -15.60
CA VAL A 714 -0.67 12.87 -14.79
C VAL A 714 0.03 11.55 -15.07
N VAL A 715 1.28 11.66 -15.52
CA VAL A 715 2.13 10.52 -15.88
C VAL A 715 3.42 10.61 -15.11
N ASP A 716 3.86 9.51 -14.50
CA ASP A 716 5.13 9.46 -13.79
C ASP A 716 6.29 9.37 -14.80
N ALA A 717 7.24 10.31 -14.76
CA ALA A 717 8.41 10.34 -15.64
C ALA A 717 9.32 9.12 -15.50
N THR A 718 9.27 8.43 -14.36
CA THR A 718 10.05 7.22 -14.11
C THR A 718 9.34 5.96 -14.61
N GLN A 719 8.00 5.89 -14.50
CA GLN A 719 7.21 4.68 -14.74
C GLN A 719 6.44 4.66 -16.06
N GLY A 720 6.22 5.82 -16.70
CA GLY A 720 5.42 5.91 -17.92
C GLY A 720 3.93 5.62 -17.70
N PHE A 721 3.24 5.13 -18.73
CA PHE A 721 1.80 4.83 -18.66
C PHE A 721 1.54 3.60 -17.80
N GLN A 722 0.55 3.72 -16.92
CA GLN A 722 0.02 2.63 -16.11
C GLN A 722 -1.43 2.34 -16.51
N PRO A 723 -2.05 1.22 -16.08
CA PRO A 723 -3.43 0.89 -16.45
C PRO A 723 -4.43 2.03 -16.22
N GLN A 724 -4.29 2.79 -15.14
CA GLN A 724 -5.14 3.95 -14.84
C GLN A 724 -4.89 5.15 -15.79
N THR A 725 -3.66 5.30 -16.29
CA THR A 725 -3.33 6.32 -17.30
C THR A 725 -3.99 5.97 -18.63
N ILE A 726 -3.95 4.69 -19.02
CA ILE A 726 -4.59 4.18 -20.23
C ILE A 726 -6.12 4.39 -20.13
N GLU A 727 -6.70 4.02 -19.00
CA GLU A 727 -8.12 4.25 -18.70
C GLU A 727 -8.48 5.74 -18.81
N ALA A 728 -7.68 6.63 -18.21
CA ALA A 728 -7.90 8.09 -18.27
C ALA A 728 -7.87 8.64 -19.70
N VAL A 729 -6.89 8.23 -20.52
CA VAL A 729 -6.79 8.66 -21.92
C VAL A 729 -8.00 8.18 -22.73
N ASN A 730 -8.45 6.94 -22.51
CA ASN A 730 -9.63 6.41 -23.18
C ASN A 730 -10.91 7.17 -22.79
N ILE A 731 -11.10 7.48 -21.50
CA ILE A 731 -12.23 8.30 -21.03
C ILE A 731 -12.25 9.65 -21.74
N LEU A 732 -11.11 10.34 -21.79
CA LEU A 732 -11.00 11.65 -22.44
C LEU A 732 -11.25 11.58 -23.94
N LYS A 733 -10.79 10.51 -24.59
CA LYS A 733 -11.05 10.24 -26.00
C LYS A 733 -12.55 10.04 -26.27
N THR A 734 -13.24 9.27 -25.42
CA THR A 734 -14.69 9.01 -25.53
C THR A 734 -15.49 10.32 -25.42
N TYR A 735 -15.19 11.15 -24.43
CA TYR A 735 -15.92 12.42 -24.21
C TYR A 735 -15.39 13.59 -25.07
N LYS A 736 -14.37 13.35 -25.90
CA LYS A 736 -13.69 14.37 -26.71
C LYS A 736 -13.19 15.57 -25.88
N THR A 737 -12.87 15.33 -24.61
CA THR A 737 -12.38 16.35 -23.69
C THR A 737 -10.92 16.67 -24.03
N PRO A 738 -10.58 17.92 -24.36
CA PRO A 738 -9.18 18.29 -24.64
C PRO A 738 -8.35 18.13 -23.37
N PHE A 739 -7.05 17.81 -23.51
CA PHE A 739 -6.20 17.59 -22.35
C PHE A 739 -4.72 17.91 -22.61
N ILE A 740 -4.00 18.10 -21.50
CA ILE A 740 -2.54 18.16 -21.47
C ILE A 740 -2.00 17.01 -20.61
N VAL A 741 -0.74 16.63 -20.83
CA VAL A 741 -0.06 15.62 -20.03
C VAL A 741 0.92 16.29 -19.09
N ALA A 742 0.77 16.07 -17.79
CA ALA A 742 1.73 16.46 -16.77
C ALA A 742 2.70 15.30 -16.51
N LEU A 743 3.92 15.40 -17.03
CA LEU A 743 4.98 14.43 -16.82
C LEU A 743 5.66 14.69 -15.47
N ASN A 744 5.14 14.07 -14.41
CA ASN A 744 5.47 14.33 -13.02
C ASN A 744 6.70 13.56 -12.52
N LYS A 745 7.25 13.98 -11.38
CA LYS A 745 8.43 13.42 -10.71
C LYS A 745 9.73 13.61 -11.50
N ILE A 746 9.87 14.71 -12.24
CA ILE A 746 11.14 15.04 -12.93
C ILE A 746 12.30 15.22 -11.95
N ASP A 747 12.02 15.53 -10.67
CA ASP A 747 13.02 15.55 -9.59
C ASP A 747 13.71 14.20 -9.36
N LYS A 748 13.12 13.11 -9.84
CA LYS A 748 13.67 11.76 -9.80
C LYS A 748 14.36 11.32 -11.10
N VAL A 749 14.30 12.14 -12.15
CA VAL A 749 14.99 11.85 -13.40
C VAL A 749 16.49 11.97 -13.16
N SER A 750 17.24 10.98 -13.65
CA SER A 750 18.68 10.90 -13.40
C SER A 750 19.40 12.18 -13.85
N GLU A 751 20.24 12.71 -12.98
CA GLU A 751 21.00 13.96 -13.18
C GLU A 751 20.19 15.25 -13.22
N TRP A 752 18.85 15.19 -13.14
CA TRP A 752 18.00 16.38 -13.08
C TRP A 752 18.07 17.04 -11.70
N ASN A 753 18.32 18.34 -11.66
CA ASN A 753 18.34 19.13 -10.43
C ASN A 753 17.14 20.06 -10.37
N SER A 754 16.06 19.59 -9.75
CA SER A 754 14.83 20.37 -9.64
C SER A 754 14.94 21.58 -8.71
N VAL A 755 14.31 22.67 -9.12
CA VAL A 755 14.15 23.91 -8.34
C VAL A 755 12.71 24.40 -8.44
N THR A 756 12.21 25.04 -7.39
CA THR A 756 10.86 25.61 -7.39
C THR A 756 10.75 26.70 -8.47
N GLY A 757 9.67 26.68 -9.26
CA GLY A 757 9.40 27.71 -10.26
C GLY A 757 9.32 27.15 -11.70
N SER A 758 9.72 27.98 -12.67
CA SER A 758 9.59 27.66 -14.10
C SER A 758 10.52 26.52 -14.54
N PHE A 759 9.95 25.50 -15.18
CA PHE A 759 10.70 24.45 -15.85
C PHE A 759 11.63 25.01 -16.93
N LEU A 760 11.15 25.93 -17.78
CA LEU A 760 11.97 26.49 -18.88
C LEU A 760 13.17 27.29 -18.37
N ALA A 761 13.01 27.96 -17.23
CA ALA A 761 14.11 28.67 -16.59
C ALA A 761 15.15 27.69 -16.04
N ASN A 762 14.69 26.59 -15.43
CA ASN A 762 15.58 25.61 -14.81
C ASN A 762 16.26 24.68 -15.82
N GLU A 763 15.58 24.29 -16.90
CA GLU A 763 16.13 23.40 -17.95
C GLU A 763 17.46 23.93 -18.49
N LYS A 764 17.56 25.25 -18.70
CA LYS A 764 18.79 25.91 -19.20
C LYS A 764 19.99 25.76 -18.26
N ASN A 765 19.71 25.51 -16.98
CA ASN A 765 20.73 25.31 -15.94
C ASN A 765 21.06 23.82 -15.75
N GLN A 766 20.39 22.91 -16.46
CA GLN A 766 20.66 21.46 -16.40
C GLN A 766 21.81 21.07 -17.32
N THR A 767 22.41 19.91 -17.03
CA THR A 767 23.43 19.33 -17.92
C THR A 767 22.79 18.81 -19.20
N LYS A 768 23.57 18.76 -20.29
CA LYS A 768 23.05 18.22 -21.56
C LYS A 768 22.63 16.75 -21.44
N SER A 769 23.32 15.99 -20.60
CA SER A 769 22.98 14.61 -20.25
C SER A 769 21.61 14.52 -19.56
N ALA A 770 21.37 15.33 -18.51
CA ALA A 770 20.07 15.37 -17.82
C ALA A 770 18.92 15.79 -18.76
N GLN A 771 19.17 16.76 -19.64
CA GLN A 771 18.21 17.17 -20.68
C GLN A 771 17.89 16.01 -21.63
N ASN A 772 18.91 15.29 -22.11
CA ASN A 772 18.71 14.16 -23.01
C ASN A 772 17.93 13.02 -22.34
N ILE A 773 18.22 12.70 -21.08
CA ILE A 773 17.48 11.66 -20.32
C ILE A 773 16.01 12.07 -20.15
N LEU A 774 15.74 13.34 -19.82
CA LEU A 774 14.37 13.82 -19.73
C LEU A 774 13.68 13.77 -21.11
N ASP A 775 14.37 14.15 -22.19
CA ASP A 775 13.84 14.09 -23.54
C ASP A 775 13.54 12.65 -23.98
N GLU A 776 14.35 11.67 -23.60
CA GLU A 776 14.05 10.24 -23.80
C GLU A 776 12.75 9.84 -23.10
N LYS A 777 12.54 10.30 -21.86
CA LYS A 777 11.28 10.06 -21.12
C LYS A 777 10.09 10.72 -21.79
N VAL A 778 10.23 11.95 -22.28
CA VAL A 778 9.19 12.62 -23.06
C VAL A 778 8.88 11.83 -24.33
N TYR A 779 9.90 11.39 -25.07
CA TYR A 779 9.71 10.61 -26.30
C TYR A 779 8.99 9.28 -26.07
N GLN A 780 9.26 8.60 -24.94
CA GLN A 780 8.50 7.40 -24.54
C GLN A 780 7.01 7.69 -24.42
N ILE A 781 6.64 8.82 -23.81
CA ILE A 781 5.24 9.24 -23.69
C ILE A 781 4.64 9.59 -25.05
N VAL A 782 5.40 10.28 -25.90
CA VAL A 782 4.98 10.60 -27.28
C VAL A 782 4.64 9.33 -28.06
N SER A 783 5.52 8.32 -28.00
CA SER A 783 5.30 7.04 -28.67
C SER A 783 4.04 6.32 -28.18
N LEU A 784 3.76 6.39 -26.87
CA LEU A 784 2.57 5.76 -26.29
C LEU A 784 1.29 6.48 -26.73
N LEU A 785 1.26 7.81 -26.66
CA LEU A 785 0.11 8.62 -27.10
C LEU A 785 -0.19 8.44 -28.59
N TYR A 786 0.84 8.31 -29.43
CA TYR A 786 0.69 8.00 -30.85
C TYR A 786 -0.04 6.67 -31.06
N GLY A 787 0.24 5.65 -30.23
CA GLY A 787 -0.49 4.37 -30.24
C GLY A 787 -1.98 4.51 -29.92
N PHE A 788 -2.38 5.54 -29.17
CA PHE A 788 -3.79 5.89 -28.92
C PHE A 788 -4.41 6.79 -30.00
N GLY A 789 -3.63 7.16 -31.03
CA GLY A 789 -4.03 8.02 -32.14
C GLY A 789 -3.88 9.52 -31.86
N PHE A 790 -3.08 9.91 -30.87
CA PHE A 790 -2.82 11.31 -30.54
C PHE A 790 -1.39 11.73 -30.93
N GLU A 791 -1.26 12.79 -31.73
CA GLU A 791 0.01 13.49 -31.87
C GLU A 791 0.32 14.25 -30.57
N SER A 792 1.57 14.23 -30.13
CA SER A 792 1.96 14.89 -28.88
C SER A 792 3.42 15.31 -28.91
N GLU A 793 3.77 16.33 -28.14
CA GLU A 793 5.14 16.83 -28.02
C GLU A 793 5.29 17.64 -26.72
N ARG A 794 6.54 17.89 -26.29
CA ARG A 794 6.82 18.81 -25.18
C ARG A 794 6.22 20.18 -25.47
N PHE A 795 5.56 20.76 -24.46
CA PHE A 795 4.74 21.96 -24.63
C PHE A 795 5.45 23.16 -25.29
N ASP A 796 6.76 23.31 -25.11
CA ASP A 796 7.58 24.38 -25.69
C ASP A 796 8.02 24.12 -27.15
N ARG A 797 7.79 22.91 -27.68
CA ARG A 797 8.17 22.47 -29.03
C ARG A 797 6.97 22.28 -29.95
N ILE A 798 5.76 22.47 -29.45
CA ILE A 798 4.52 22.31 -30.23
C ILE A 798 4.43 23.36 -31.32
N THR A 799 4.04 22.91 -32.51
CA THR A 799 3.79 23.77 -33.67
C THR A 799 2.31 24.12 -33.82
N ASP A 800 1.43 23.16 -33.54
CA ASP A 800 -0.02 23.33 -33.61
C ASP A 800 -0.73 22.69 -32.41
N PHE A 801 -1.14 23.53 -31.46
CA PHE A 801 -1.89 23.13 -30.27
C PHE A 801 -3.31 22.61 -30.55
N LYS A 802 -3.81 22.69 -31.80
CA LYS A 802 -5.07 22.03 -32.20
C LYS A 802 -4.89 20.55 -32.50
N LYS A 803 -3.69 20.15 -32.94
CA LYS A 803 -3.38 18.77 -33.38
C LYS A 803 -2.55 18.02 -32.37
N GLN A 804 -1.66 18.70 -31.67
CA GLN A 804 -0.67 18.09 -30.79
C GLN A 804 -1.00 18.32 -29.31
N ILE A 805 -0.98 17.23 -28.54
CA ILE A 805 -1.14 17.24 -27.08
C ILE A 805 0.15 17.74 -26.42
N ALA A 806 0.01 18.69 -25.49
CA ALA A 806 1.12 19.24 -24.74
C ALA A 806 1.57 18.36 -23.59
N ILE A 807 2.84 17.95 -23.60
CA ILE A 807 3.52 17.28 -22.49
C ILE A 807 4.31 18.32 -21.69
N VAL A 808 3.94 18.54 -20.44
CA VAL A 808 4.56 19.51 -19.53
C VAL A 808 5.34 18.75 -18.45
N PRO A 809 6.68 18.83 -18.42
CA PRO A 809 7.49 18.23 -17.36
C PRO A 809 7.31 18.99 -16.04
N ILE A 810 6.99 18.28 -14.95
CA ILE A 810 6.76 18.87 -13.63
C ILE A 810 7.40 18.08 -12.48
N SER A 811 7.68 18.78 -11.38
CA SER A 811 7.87 18.16 -10.07
C SER A 811 6.79 18.66 -9.13
N ALA A 812 5.85 17.79 -8.77
CA ALA A 812 4.82 18.10 -7.79
C ALA A 812 5.39 18.38 -6.39
N ILE A 813 6.49 17.74 -6.01
CA ILE A 813 7.08 17.90 -4.68
C ILE A 813 7.82 19.24 -4.61
N VAL A 814 8.66 19.52 -5.60
CA VAL A 814 9.47 20.73 -5.63
C VAL A 814 8.65 21.94 -6.05
N GLY A 815 7.64 21.77 -6.90
CA GLY A 815 6.87 22.84 -7.52
C GLY A 815 7.49 23.38 -8.81
N GLU A 816 8.39 22.62 -9.43
CA GLU A 816 8.93 22.90 -10.77
C GLU A 816 7.88 22.62 -11.85
N GLY A 817 7.72 23.48 -12.84
CA GLY A 817 6.81 23.27 -13.97
C GLY A 817 5.33 23.57 -13.68
N ILE A 818 4.96 23.85 -12.42
CA ILE A 818 3.62 24.31 -12.05
C ILE A 818 3.25 25.64 -12.74
N PRO A 819 4.16 26.63 -12.86
CA PRO A 819 3.86 27.85 -13.61
C PRO A 819 3.47 27.58 -15.06
N GLU A 820 4.15 26.65 -15.73
CA GLU A 820 3.85 26.22 -17.10
C GLU A 820 2.52 25.48 -17.20
N ILE A 821 2.17 24.60 -16.24
CA ILE A 821 0.84 23.97 -16.21
C ILE A 821 -0.26 25.03 -16.18
N LEU A 822 -0.20 25.99 -15.24
CA LEU A 822 -1.22 27.04 -15.13
C LEU A 822 -1.26 27.94 -16.38
N MET A 823 -0.11 28.26 -16.96
CA MET A 823 -0.03 29.01 -18.22
C MET A 823 -0.68 28.23 -19.37
N MET A 824 -0.41 26.94 -19.49
CA MET A 824 -0.98 26.10 -20.55
C MET A 824 -2.51 25.99 -20.41
N LEU A 825 -3.02 25.72 -19.20
CA LEU A 825 -4.46 25.63 -18.96
C LEU A 825 -5.18 26.94 -19.29
N THR A 826 -4.65 28.07 -18.83
CA THR A 826 -5.25 29.39 -19.09
C THR A 826 -5.21 29.76 -20.57
N GLY A 827 -4.06 29.56 -21.24
CA GLY A 827 -3.89 29.85 -22.66
C GLY A 827 -4.76 28.98 -23.56
N LEU A 828 -4.82 27.67 -23.32
CA LEU A 828 -5.64 26.74 -24.10
C LEU A 828 -7.13 27.04 -23.90
N SER A 829 -7.57 27.25 -22.67
CA SER A 829 -8.98 27.56 -22.37
C SER A 829 -9.43 28.83 -23.09
N GLN A 830 -8.63 29.90 -23.03
CA GLN A 830 -9.01 31.16 -23.67
C GLN A 830 -8.96 31.11 -25.20
N ARG A 831 -7.99 30.39 -25.77
CA ARG A 831 -7.79 30.36 -27.22
C ARG A 831 -8.78 29.45 -27.93
N PHE A 832 -9.13 28.33 -27.31
CA PHE A 832 -9.90 27.27 -27.97
C PHE A 832 -11.30 27.05 -27.39
N LEU A 833 -11.55 27.46 -26.15
CA LEU A 833 -12.84 27.22 -25.46
C LEU A 833 -13.63 28.51 -25.24
N LYS A 834 -13.25 29.63 -25.86
CA LYS A 834 -13.88 30.93 -25.61
C LYS A 834 -15.40 30.89 -25.79
N ASP A 835 -15.87 30.31 -26.90
CA ASP A 835 -17.29 30.24 -27.22
C ASP A 835 -18.06 29.33 -26.24
N GLU A 836 -17.42 28.29 -25.70
CA GLU A 836 -17.98 27.35 -24.72
C GLU A 836 -17.99 27.92 -23.27
N LEU A 837 -17.16 28.92 -23.02
CA LEU A 837 -17.05 29.62 -21.73
C LEU A 837 -17.90 30.89 -21.66
N GLU A 838 -18.44 31.38 -22.79
CA GLU A 838 -19.35 32.52 -22.81
C GLU A 838 -20.76 32.14 -22.32
N ILE A 839 -21.20 32.82 -21.27
CA ILE A 839 -22.53 32.67 -20.67
C ILE A 839 -23.34 33.96 -20.89
N ALA A 840 -24.57 33.81 -21.36
CA ALA A 840 -25.55 34.90 -21.41
C ALA A 840 -25.91 35.37 -19.99
N GLU A 841 -26.08 36.69 -19.78
CA GLU A 841 -26.35 37.26 -18.45
C GLU A 841 -27.62 36.71 -17.77
N ASN A 842 -28.59 36.25 -18.56
CA ASN A 842 -29.86 35.68 -18.09
C ASN A 842 -30.00 34.17 -18.35
N ALA A 843 -28.90 33.45 -18.56
CA ALA A 843 -28.96 32.02 -18.81
C ALA A 843 -29.55 31.25 -17.62
N GLU A 844 -30.39 30.25 -17.91
CA GLU A 844 -30.95 29.36 -16.90
C GLU A 844 -29.84 28.56 -16.22
N GLY A 845 -29.97 28.39 -14.90
CA GLY A 845 -29.03 27.61 -14.11
C GLY A 845 -29.06 26.14 -14.53
N LYS A 846 -27.95 25.64 -15.07
CA LYS A 846 -27.76 24.22 -15.37
C LYS A 846 -26.50 23.69 -14.67
N GLY A 847 -26.65 22.54 -14.05
CA GLY A 847 -25.56 21.86 -13.38
C GLY A 847 -25.72 20.35 -13.42
N THR A 848 -24.72 19.65 -12.91
CA THR A 848 -24.73 18.20 -12.78
C THR A 848 -24.54 17.83 -11.32
N VAL A 849 -25.38 16.93 -10.81
CA VAL A 849 -25.23 16.36 -9.47
C VAL A 849 -23.97 15.51 -9.45
N LEU A 850 -23.00 15.89 -8.63
CA LEU A 850 -21.80 15.08 -8.41
C LEU A 850 -22.09 13.93 -7.46
N GLU A 851 -22.66 14.26 -6.30
CA GLU A 851 -22.88 13.35 -5.18
C GLU A 851 -24.10 13.77 -4.35
N VAL A 852 -24.75 12.77 -3.74
CA VAL A 852 -25.86 12.94 -2.79
C VAL A 852 -25.36 12.47 -1.42
N LYS A 853 -25.50 13.31 -0.38
CA LYS A 853 -24.99 12.99 0.96
C LYS A 853 -25.77 13.64 2.10
N GLU A 854 -25.74 13.00 3.25
CA GLU A 854 -26.34 13.51 4.47
C GLU A 854 -25.36 14.42 5.24
N GLU A 855 -25.81 15.62 5.60
CA GLU A 855 -25.01 16.62 6.30
C GLU A 855 -25.67 16.99 7.64
N ARG A 856 -24.88 16.93 8.72
CA ARG A 856 -25.37 17.22 10.07
C ARG A 856 -25.89 18.66 10.16
N GLY A 857 -27.19 18.79 10.44
CA GLY A 857 -27.88 20.08 10.57
C GLY A 857 -28.39 20.69 9.26
N LEU A 858 -28.19 20.04 8.10
CA LEU A 858 -28.72 20.44 6.80
C LEU A 858 -29.60 19.36 6.14
N GLY A 859 -29.59 18.13 6.70
CA GLY A 859 -30.28 16.99 6.13
C GLY A 859 -29.56 16.48 4.89
N ILE A 860 -30.30 15.89 3.95
CA ILE A 860 -29.72 15.40 2.70
C ILE A 860 -29.45 16.58 1.76
N THR A 861 -28.24 16.59 1.22
CA THR A 861 -27.71 17.63 0.35
C THR A 861 -27.15 17.00 -0.91
N VAL A 862 -27.06 17.81 -1.97
CA VAL A 862 -26.40 17.43 -3.22
C VAL A 862 -25.24 18.37 -3.49
N ASP A 863 -24.10 17.80 -3.80
CA ASP A 863 -22.95 18.55 -4.33
C ASP A 863 -23.12 18.62 -5.85
N VAL A 864 -23.04 19.83 -6.40
CA VAL A 864 -23.36 20.13 -7.80
C VAL A 864 -22.25 20.96 -8.41
N ILE A 865 -21.87 20.64 -9.65
CA ILE A 865 -21.13 21.58 -10.50
C ILE A 865 -22.14 22.34 -11.33
N LEU A 866 -22.30 23.63 -11.04
CA LEU A 866 -23.05 24.53 -11.88
C LEU A 866 -22.13 24.95 -13.03
N TYR A 867 -22.46 24.59 -14.27
CA TYR A 867 -21.65 24.91 -15.46
C TYR A 867 -22.30 25.98 -16.35
N GLN A 868 -23.59 26.30 -16.15
CA GLN A 868 -24.27 27.38 -16.86
C GLN A 868 -25.24 28.16 -15.94
N GLY A 869 -25.43 29.46 -16.23
CA GLY A 869 -26.45 30.31 -15.58
C GLY A 869 -26.19 30.63 -14.11
N SER A 870 -27.27 30.95 -13.38
CA SER A 870 -27.25 31.25 -11.95
C SER A 870 -28.35 30.54 -11.15
N LEU A 871 -28.06 30.27 -9.87
CA LEU A 871 -29.02 29.74 -8.90
C LEU A 871 -29.13 30.69 -7.71
N LYS A 872 -30.36 30.87 -7.22
CA LYS A 872 -30.71 31.66 -6.04
C LYS A 872 -31.39 30.80 -4.99
N VAL A 873 -31.28 31.21 -3.73
CA VAL A 873 -32.11 30.62 -2.65
C VAL A 873 -33.58 30.86 -2.98
N SER A 874 -34.42 29.86 -2.77
CA SER A 874 -35.84 29.79 -3.17
C SER A 874 -36.12 29.54 -4.65
N ASP A 875 -35.09 29.43 -5.51
CA ASP A 875 -35.32 28.95 -6.88
C ASP A 875 -35.89 27.53 -6.85
N THR A 876 -36.78 27.25 -7.80
CA THR A 876 -37.26 25.89 -8.06
C THR A 876 -36.27 25.21 -8.99
N ILE A 877 -35.88 23.98 -8.66
CA ILE A 877 -34.98 23.15 -9.45
C ILE A 877 -35.66 21.83 -9.78
N VAL A 878 -35.28 21.29 -10.92
CA VAL A 878 -35.68 19.97 -11.38
C VAL A 878 -34.42 19.12 -11.51
N VAL A 879 -34.46 17.91 -10.94
CA VAL A 879 -33.33 16.98 -10.86
C VAL A 879 -33.80 15.56 -11.22
N GLY A 880 -32.94 14.78 -11.87
CA GLY A 880 -33.20 13.37 -12.14
C GLY A 880 -33.11 12.49 -10.88
N GLY A 881 -34.16 11.72 -10.60
CA GLY A 881 -34.22 10.79 -9.47
C GLY A 881 -34.48 9.34 -9.88
N LYS A 882 -34.28 8.42 -8.93
CA LYS A 882 -34.43 6.95 -9.12
C LYS A 882 -35.82 6.56 -9.63
N ASN A 883 -36.85 7.28 -9.17
CA ASN A 883 -38.25 7.02 -9.46
C ASN A 883 -38.88 8.09 -10.39
N GLY A 884 -38.07 8.82 -11.15
CA GLY A 884 -38.53 9.87 -12.06
C GLY A 884 -37.96 11.24 -11.70
N ILE A 885 -38.72 12.30 -12.00
CA ILE A 885 -38.24 13.68 -11.83
C ILE A 885 -38.50 14.17 -10.40
N ILE A 886 -37.49 14.79 -9.79
CA ILE A 886 -37.61 15.49 -8.51
C ILE A 886 -37.78 16.99 -8.79
N GLU A 887 -38.90 17.56 -8.36
CA GLU A 887 -39.12 19.01 -8.37
C GLU A 887 -39.05 19.53 -6.93
N THR A 888 -38.14 20.47 -6.66
CA THR A 888 -37.93 20.96 -5.30
C THR A 888 -37.43 22.40 -5.27
N LYS A 889 -37.54 23.06 -4.11
CA LYS A 889 -37.08 24.44 -3.89
C LYS A 889 -35.81 24.47 -3.07
N ILE A 890 -34.85 25.29 -3.51
CA ILE A 890 -33.57 25.47 -2.83
C ILE A 890 -33.78 26.16 -1.48
N ARG A 891 -33.39 25.49 -0.38
CA ARG A 891 -33.41 26.06 0.98
C ARG A 891 -32.13 26.84 1.29
N ALA A 892 -30.99 26.31 0.86
CA ALA A 892 -29.70 26.94 1.09
C ALA A 892 -28.71 26.61 -0.04
N LEU A 893 -27.90 27.61 -0.38
CA LEU A 893 -26.73 27.48 -1.26
C LEU A 893 -25.47 27.72 -0.43
N LEU A 894 -24.56 26.76 -0.48
CA LEU A 894 -23.30 26.81 0.26
C LEU A 894 -22.15 26.78 -0.74
N LYS A 895 -21.41 27.90 -0.84
CA LYS A 895 -20.22 28.01 -1.69
C LYS A 895 -18.96 27.75 -0.84
N PRO A 896 -18.03 26.89 -1.29
CA PRO A 896 -16.72 26.80 -0.67
C PRO A 896 -15.97 28.14 -0.75
N LYS A 897 -15.25 28.53 0.31
CA LYS A 897 -14.33 29.67 0.25
C LYS A 897 -13.25 29.43 -0.81
N PRO A 898 -12.66 30.48 -1.43
CA PRO A 898 -11.57 30.32 -2.38
C PRO A 898 -10.44 29.44 -1.83
N LEU A 899 -9.89 28.54 -2.65
CA LEU A 899 -8.87 27.54 -2.27
C LEU A 899 -9.33 26.49 -1.23
N SER A 900 -10.58 26.57 -0.76
CA SER A 900 -11.24 25.55 0.06
C SER A 900 -12.09 24.65 -0.83
N GLU A 901 -12.40 23.46 -0.34
CA GLU A 901 -13.04 22.43 -1.14
C GLU A 901 -14.49 22.20 -0.72
N ILE A 902 -15.34 21.72 -1.64
CA ILE A 902 -16.76 21.35 -1.38
C ILE A 902 -16.98 20.26 -0.30
N ARG A 903 -15.89 19.68 0.20
CA ARG A 903 -15.86 18.67 1.25
C ARG A 903 -15.52 19.23 2.63
N ASP A 904 -15.11 20.50 2.71
CA ASP A 904 -14.62 21.11 3.95
C ASP A 904 -15.70 21.17 5.04
N PRO A 905 -15.35 21.31 6.33
CA PRO A 905 -16.36 21.50 7.37
C PRO A 905 -17.18 22.77 7.08
N LYS A 906 -18.43 22.81 7.56
CA LYS A 906 -19.37 23.94 7.35
C LYS A 906 -18.76 25.33 7.63
N SER A 907 -17.77 25.44 8.52
CA SER A 907 -17.03 26.68 8.83
C SER A 907 -16.24 27.29 7.64
N LYS A 908 -15.98 26.48 6.60
CA LYS A 908 -15.29 26.88 5.37
C LYS A 908 -16.24 27.15 4.18
N PHE A 909 -17.55 27.17 4.44
CA PHE A 909 -18.56 27.55 3.45
C PHE A 909 -19.10 28.93 3.75
N ASP A 910 -19.32 29.70 2.69
CA ASP A 910 -20.12 30.90 2.74
C ASP A 910 -21.54 30.54 2.30
N SER A 911 -22.52 30.91 3.13
CA SER A 911 -23.93 30.85 2.72
C SER A 911 -24.17 32.00 1.76
N VAL A 912 -24.56 31.70 0.53
CA VAL A 912 -24.76 32.71 -0.52
C VAL A 912 -26.23 32.77 -0.92
N SER A 913 -26.71 33.97 -1.24
CA SER A 913 -28.08 34.18 -1.74
C SER A 913 -28.21 33.85 -3.24
N GLU A 914 -27.11 33.99 -3.99
CA GLU A 914 -27.01 33.75 -5.43
C GLU A 914 -25.62 33.22 -5.78
N ILE A 915 -25.54 32.35 -6.79
CA ILE A 915 -24.29 31.82 -7.34
C ILE A 915 -24.33 31.72 -8.87
N PHE A 916 -23.19 31.94 -9.52
CA PHE A 916 -23.02 31.91 -10.97
C PHE A 916 -22.08 30.79 -11.41
N ALA A 917 -22.28 30.27 -12.62
CA ALA A 917 -21.40 29.29 -13.22
C ALA A 917 -20.02 29.88 -13.64
N ALA A 918 -18.94 29.10 -13.67
CA ALA A 918 -18.83 27.73 -13.19
C ALA A 918 -18.53 27.70 -11.68
N SER A 919 -19.31 26.97 -10.89
CA SER A 919 -19.11 26.87 -9.43
C SER A 919 -19.42 25.48 -8.90
N GLY A 920 -18.56 24.97 -8.01
CA GLY A 920 -18.91 23.84 -7.15
C GLY A 920 -19.73 24.33 -5.97
N ILE A 921 -20.96 23.83 -5.83
CA ILE A 921 -21.91 24.27 -4.82
C ILE A 921 -22.56 23.10 -4.11
N LYS A 922 -22.82 23.27 -2.82
CA LYS A 922 -23.65 22.35 -2.06
C LYS A 922 -25.04 22.93 -1.92
N ILE A 923 -26.05 22.16 -2.35
CA ILE A 923 -27.46 22.55 -2.34
C ILE A 923 -28.18 21.71 -1.27
N SER A 924 -28.94 22.39 -0.41
CA SER A 924 -29.92 21.75 0.47
C SER A 924 -31.33 22.03 -0.05
N ALA A 925 -32.10 20.98 -0.32
CA ALA A 925 -33.49 21.04 -0.72
C ALA A 925 -34.23 19.74 -0.30
N PRO A 926 -35.57 19.77 -0.11
CA PRO A 926 -36.35 18.58 0.17
C PRO A 926 -36.30 17.54 -0.98
N PHE A 927 -36.47 16.25 -0.64
CA PHE A 927 -36.62 15.12 -1.58
C PHE A 927 -35.39 14.77 -2.42
N LEU A 928 -34.23 15.32 -2.09
CA LEU A 928 -32.99 15.06 -2.83
C LEU A 928 -32.36 13.69 -2.51
N GLU A 929 -32.86 12.95 -1.52
CA GLU A 929 -32.48 11.57 -1.21
C GLU A 929 -32.63 10.59 -2.38
N GLU A 930 -33.60 10.85 -3.25
CA GLU A 930 -33.88 10.03 -4.43
C GLU A 930 -33.08 10.48 -5.66
N ALA A 931 -32.28 11.55 -5.57
CA ALA A 931 -31.52 12.08 -6.70
C ALA A 931 -30.46 11.09 -7.17
N ILE A 932 -30.25 11.01 -8.48
CA ILE A 932 -29.22 10.16 -9.07
C ILE A 932 -27.94 10.98 -9.23
N SER A 933 -26.81 10.41 -8.82
CA SER A 933 -25.50 11.01 -9.09
C SER A 933 -25.20 10.99 -10.59
N GLY A 934 -24.74 12.11 -11.13
CA GLY A 934 -24.57 12.35 -12.55
C GLY A 934 -25.82 12.90 -13.25
N SER A 935 -26.95 13.02 -12.55
CA SER A 935 -28.16 13.58 -13.16
C SER A 935 -28.01 15.08 -13.44
N PRO A 936 -28.65 15.58 -14.52
CA PRO A 936 -28.77 17.00 -14.77
C PRO A 936 -29.64 17.67 -13.70
N LEU A 937 -29.28 18.90 -13.35
CA LEU A 937 -30.02 19.83 -12.53
C LEU A 937 -30.31 21.07 -13.37
N ILE A 938 -31.59 21.45 -13.47
CA ILE A 938 -32.05 22.62 -14.23
C ILE A 938 -32.88 23.52 -13.32
N LYS A 939 -32.66 24.84 -13.39
CA LYS A 939 -33.47 25.88 -12.76
C LYS A 939 -34.80 26.06 -13.48
N GLY A 940 -35.90 26.11 -12.74
CA GLY A 940 -37.27 26.25 -13.25
C GLY A 940 -38.03 24.93 -13.19
N ASN A 941 -39.30 24.93 -13.58
CA ASN A 941 -40.18 23.74 -13.51
C ASN A 941 -41.10 23.58 -14.73
N SER A 942 -40.73 24.18 -15.87
CA SER A 942 -41.51 24.10 -17.10
C SER A 942 -41.63 22.64 -17.58
N PRO A 943 -42.70 22.30 -18.33
CA PRO A 943 -42.82 21.00 -18.97
C PRO A 943 -41.62 20.64 -19.85
N GLU A 944 -41.01 21.65 -20.49
CA GLU A 944 -39.80 21.49 -21.31
C GLU A 944 -38.59 21.07 -20.47
N HIS A 945 -38.39 21.64 -19.28
CA HIS A 945 -37.29 21.24 -18.38
C HIS A 945 -37.44 19.80 -17.90
N LYS A 946 -38.68 19.42 -17.61
CA LYS A 946 -39.01 18.05 -17.21
C LYS A 946 -38.74 17.06 -18.34
N GLN A 947 -39.12 17.44 -19.57
CA GLN A 947 -38.89 16.63 -20.75
C GLN A 947 -37.39 16.50 -21.07
N LEU A 948 -36.61 17.58 -20.98
CA LEU A 948 -35.15 17.55 -21.20
C LEU A 948 -34.45 16.58 -20.25
N ILE A 949 -34.78 16.61 -18.95
CA ILE A 949 -34.21 15.69 -17.97
C ILE A 949 -34.66 14.26 -18.23
N LEU A 950 -35.91 14.05 -18.64
CA LEU A 950 -36.38 12.71 -19.04
C LEU A 950 -35.71 12.21 -20.31
N ASP A 951 -35.47 13.06 -21.29
CA ASP A 951 -34.81 12.69 -22.55
C ASP A 951 -33.34 12.38 -22.32
N GLU A 952 -32.66 13.12 -21.44
CA GLU A 952 -31.28 12.85 -21.03
C GLU A 952 -31.18 11.54 -20.24
N ILE A 953 -32.13 11.25 -19.33
CA ILE A 953 -32.21 9.96 -18.63
C ILE A 953 -32.61 8.81 -19.59
N LYS A 954 -33.49 9.06 -20.56
CA LYS A 954 -33.96 8.06 -21.54
C LYS A 954 -32.92 7.76 -22.62
N ALA A 955 -32.09 8.72 -23.02
CA ALA A 955 -30.96 8.49 -23.93
C ALA A 955 -29.96 7.45 -23.38
N ILE A 956 -30.00 7.23 -22.06
CA ILE A 956 -29.13 6.32 -21.31
C ILE A 956 -29.83 4.96 -21.08
N LYS A 957 -31.17 4.91 -21.07
CA LYS A 957 -31.96 3.66 -21.11
C LYS A 957 -32.03 3.11 -22.52
N ILE A 958 -31.11 2.20 -22.83
CA ILE A 958 -30.98 1.60 -24.14
C ILE A 958 -31.72 0.26 -24.14
N ASP A 959 -32.93 0.25 -24.71
CA ASP A 959 -33.63 -0.94 -25.20
C ASP A 959 -33.40 -1.01 -26.72
N THR A 960 -32.31 -1.63 -27.17
CA THR A 960 -31.90 -1.56 -28.59
C THR A 960 -32.27 -2.76 -29.44
N GLU A 961 -32.06 -3.99 -28.96
CA GLU A 961 -32.08 -5.18 -29.84
C GLU A 961 -32.88 -6.37 -29.26
N GLN A 962 -33.52 -7.16 -30.15
CA GLN A 962 -34.26 -8.37 -29.77
C GLN A 962 -33.35 -9.46 -29.19
N GLU A 963 -32.05 -9.40 -29.46
CA GLU A 963 -31.02 -10.32 -28.95
C GLU A 963 -29.85 -9.46 -28.46
N GLY A 964 -29.36 -9.71 -27.24
CA GLY A 964 -28.29 -8.92 -26.66
C GLY A 964 -28.15 -9.07 -25.15
N VAL A 965 -27.03 -8.60 -24.62
CA VAL A 965 -26.67 -8.71 -23.21
C VAL A 965 -27.48 -7.74 -22.34
N ILE A 966 -27.67 -8.10 -21.07
CA ILE A 966 -28.35 -7.25 -20.09
C ILE A 966 -27.32 -6.66 -19.13
N ALA A 967 -27.46 -5.38 -18.76
CA ALA A 967 -26.53 -4.69 -17.87
C ALA A 967 -27.20 -3.93 -16.74
N LYS A 968 -26.59 -3.98 -15.56
CA LYS A 968 -26.97 -3.23 -14.36
C LYS A 968 -25.77 -2.49 -13.79
N VAL A 969 -25.95 -1.20 -13.52
CA VAL A 969 -24.88 -0.30 -13.06
C VAL A 969 -25.29 0.59 -11.89
N ASP A 970 -24.34 1.27 -11.25
CA ASP A 970 -24.54 2.17 -10.11
C ASP A 970 -25.02 3.59 -10.46
N ALA A 971 -24.60 4.11 -11.61
CA ALA A 971 -24.83 5.50 -12.01
C ALA A 971 -24.99 5.67 -13.53
N LEU A 972 -25.59 6.79 -13.96
CA LEU A 972 -25.85 7.07 -15.37
C LEU A 972 -24.58 7.10 -16.24
N GLY A 973 -23.52 7.78 -15.79
CA GLY A 973 -22.25 7.80 -16.54
C GLY A 973 -21.54 6.44 -16.64
N SER A 974 -21.82 5.52 -15.70
CA SER A 974 -21.38 4.13 -15.79
C SER A 974 -22.12 3.38 -16.89
N LEU A 975 -23.42 3.66 -17.03
CA LEU A 975 -24.29 3.06 -18.03
C LEU A 975 -23.86 3.44 -19.45
N GLU A 976 -23.65 4.73 -19.69
CA GLU A 976 -23.22 5.26 -20.99
C GLU A 976 -21.91 4.63 -21.46
N ALA A 977 -20.90 4.62 -20.57
CA ALA A 977 -19.59 4.07 -20.88
C ALA A 977 -19.65 2.56 -21.13
N PHE A 978 -20.49 1.83 -20.38
CA PHE A 978 -20.69 0.40 -20.60
C PHE A 978 -21.28 0.14 -21.98
N VAL A 979 -22.37 0.82 -22.35
CA VAL A 979 -23.05 0.57 -23.62
C VAL A 979 -22.18 0.96 -24.81
N HIS A 980 -21.49 2.09 -24.72
CA HIS A 980 -20.56 2.50 -25.78
C HIS A 980 -19.46 1.45 -25.99
N LEU A 981 -18.86 0.94 -24.91
CA LEU A 981 -17.77 -0.02 -25.01
C LEU A 981 -18.22 -1.38 -25.56
N MET A 982 -19.42 -1.83 -25.18
CA MET A 982 -20.03 -3.04 -25.75
C MET A 982 -20.24 -2.89 -27.27
N LYS A 983 -20.76 -1.75 -27.72
CA LYS A 983 -20.94 -1.44 -29.15
C LYS A 983 -19.61 -1.40 -29.91
N GLU A 984 -18.57 -0.79 -29.36
CA GLU A 984 -17.22 -0.78 -29.97
C GLU A 984 -16.64 -2.19 -30.13
N ASN A 985 -17.01 -3.10 -29.22
CA ASN A 985 -16.57 -4.50 -29.27
C ASN A 985 -17.51 -5.41 -30.06
N GLY A 986 -18.52 -4.86 -30.75
CA GLY A 986 -19.47 -5.63 -31.55
C GLY A 986 -20.41 -6.50 -30.72
N ILE A 987 -20.67 -6.12 -29.46
CA ILE A 987 -21.59 -6.82 -28.55
C ILE A 987 -22.90 -6.05 -28.47
N SER A 988 -23.99 -6.72 -28.86
CA SER A 988 -25.35 -6.18 -28.80
C SER A 988 -25.84 -6.07 -27.37
N VAL A 989 -26.43 -4.92 -27.01
CA VAL A 989 -27.03 -4.67 -25.69
C VAL A 989 -28.54 -4.72 -25.83
N ARG A 990 -29.19 -5.63 -25.11
CA ARG A 990 -30.65 -5.71 -25.08
C ARG A 990 -31.23 -4.65 -24.15
N LYS A 991 -30.70 -4.59 -22.93
CA LYS A 991 -31.21 -3.74 -21.85
C LYS A 991 -30.08 -3.31 -20.94
N ALA A 992 -30.01 -2.01 -20.63
CA ALA A 992 -29.07 -1.47 -19.66
C ALA A 992 -29.81 -0.52 -18.71
N ASP A 993 -29.68 -0.74 -17.39
CA ASP A 993 -30.35 0.11 -16.38
C ASP A 993 -29.50 0.39 -15.14
N VAL A 994 -29.86 1.43 -14.39
CA VAL A 994 -29.24 1.78 -13.10
C VAL A 994 -29.96 1.04 -11.96
N GLY A 995 -29.20 0.48 -11.03
CA GLY A 995 -29.70 -0.25 -9.87
C GLY A 995 -29.22 -1.70 -9.83
N ASN A 996 -29.77 -2.46 -8.88
CA ASN A 996 -29.37 -3.85 -8.62
C ASN A 996 -29.89 -4.82 -9.69
N VAL A 997 -29.24 -5.98 -9.81
CA VAL A 997 -29.74 -7.11 -10.61
C VAL A 997 -30.92 -7.75 -9.88
N THR A 998 -32.07 -7.76 -10.54
CA THR A 998 -33.33 -8.29 -9.99
C THR A 998 -33.71 -9.61 -10.67
N LYS A 999 -34.66 -10.34 -10.08
CA LYS A 999 -35.21 -11.57 -10.68
C LYS A 999 -35.77 -11.34 -12.09
N LYS A 1000 -36.34 -10.16 -12.36
CA LYS A 1000 -36.89 -9.82 -13.69
C LYS A 1000 -35.80 -9.80 -14.77
N ASP A 1001 -34.62 -9.30 -14.42
CA ASP A 1001 -33.50 -9.21 -15.37
C ASP A 1001 -32.96 -10.61 -15.73
N VAL A 1002 -33.01 -11.57 -14.79
CA VAL A 1002 -32.67 -12.97 -15.04
C VAL A 1002 -33.64 -13.63 -16.00
N VAL A 1003 -34.95 -13.46 -15.77
CA VAL A 1003 -35.99 -14.00 -16.68
C VAL A 1003 -35.84 -13.42 -18.08
N GLU A 1004 -35.48 -12.15 -18.17
CA GLU A 1004 -35.26 -11.49 -19.45
C GLU A 1004 -34.02 -12.02 -20.17
N ALA A 1005 -32.92 -12.31 -19.47
CA ALA A 1005 -31.75 -12.96 -20.05
C ALA A 1005 -32.07 -14.38 -20.56
N VAL A 1006 -32.97 -15.11 -19.90
CA VAL A 1006 -33.43 -16.44 -20.35
C VAL A 1006 -34.15 -16.35 -21.69
N SER A 1007 -34.94 -15.30 -21.93
CA SER A 1007 -35.61 -15.13 -23.23
C SER A 1007 -34.63 -14.97 -24.40
N VAL A 1008 -33.41 -14.48 -24.15
CA VAL A 1008 -32.35 -14.36 -25.17
C VAL A 1008 -31.72 -15.72 -25.48
N LYS A 1009 -31.69 -16.63 -24.50
CA LYS A 1009 -31.02 -17.93 -24.57
C LYS A 1009 -31.58 -18.87 -25.63
N GLU A 1010 -32.84 -18.68 -26.04
CA GLU A 1010 -33.48 -19.50 -27.08
C GLU A 1010 -32.88 -19.27 -28.47
N ASN A 1011 -32.40 -18.05 -28.74
CA ASN A 1011 -31.87 -17.67 -30.05
C ASN A 1011 -30.35 -17.48 -30.05
N ASP A 1012 -29.79 -16.90 -28.98
CA ASP A 1012 -28.36 -16.63 -28.85
C ASP A 1012 -27.87 -16.95 -27.44
N ILE A 1013 -27.24 -18.11 -27.31
CA ILE A 1013 -26.70 -18.59 -26.03
C ILE A 1013 -25.53 -17.73 -25.53
N TYR A 1014 -24.81 -17.04 -26.42
CA TYR A 1014 -23.63 -16.25 -26.08
C TYR A 1014 -24.01 -14.86 -25.57
N ASN A 1015 -25.17 -14.34 -25.97
CA ASN A 1015 -25.71 -13.06 -25.51
C ASN A 1015 -26.67 -13.20 -24.31
N ALA A 1016 -27.02 -14.42 -23.91
CA ALA A 1016 -27.86 -14.71 -22.74
C ALA A 1016 -27.11 -14.57 -21.40
N VAL A 1017 -26.54 -13.39 -21.15
CA VAL A 1017 -25.72 -13.10 -19.98
C VAL A 1017 -26.07 -11.74 -19.36
N ILE A 1018 -25.74 -11.58 -18.08
CA ILE A 1018 -25.97 -10.32 -17.34
C ILE A 1018 -24.64 -9.75 -16.87
N PHE A 1019 -24.41 -8.47 -17.14
CA PHE A 1019 -23.32 -7.69 -16.57
C PHE A 1019 -23.81 -6.90 -15.35
N CYS A 1020 -23.13 -7.07 -14.22
CA CYS A 1020 -23.38 -6.37 -12.97
C CYS A 1020 -22.16 -5.51 -12.63
N PHE A 1021 -22.16 -4.26 -13.10
CA PHE A 1021 -21.03 -3.34 -12.98
C PHE A 1021 -21.20 -2.39 -11.80
N ASN A 1022 -20.34 -2.50 -10.80
CA ASN A 1022 -20.39 -1.72 -9.56
C ASN A 1022 -21.77 -1.72 -8.85
N SER A 1023 -22.57 -2.75 -9.05
CA SER A 1023 -23.93 -2.88 -8.51
C SER A 1023 -24.10 -4.20 -7.74
N ASN A 1024 -25.18 -4.32 -6.97
CA ASN A 1024 -25.47 -5.52 -6.20
C ASN A 1024 -26.42 -6.47 -6.94
N ILE A 1025 -26.35 -7.75 -6.57
CA ILE A 1025 -27.24 -8.80 -7.08
C ILE A 1025 -28.19 -9.17 -5.94
N GLU A 1026 -29.50 -9.10 -6.18
CA GLU A 1026 -30.48 -9.57 -5.21
C GLU A 1026 -30.37 -11.09 -5.01
N LYS A 1027 -30.51 -11.57 -3.78
CA LYS A 1027 -30.41 -13.01 -3.46
C LYS A 1027 -31.34 -13.86 -4.33
N ALA A 1028 -32.57 -13.39 -4.54
CA ALA A 1028 -33.56 -14.07 -5.38
C ALA A 1028 -33.14 -14.13 -6.87
N ALA A 1029 -32.36 -13.16 -7.35
CA ALA A 1029 -31.84 -13.16 -8.72
C ALA A 1029 -30.66 -14.13 -8.86
N GLU A 1030 -29.77 -14.19 -7.86
CA GLU A 1030 -28.60 -15.08 -7.88
C GLU A 1030 -29.00 -16.57 -7.87
N GLU A 1031 -29.98 -16.94 -7.04
CA GLU A 1031 -30.51 -18.30 -6.98
C GLU A 1031 -31.16 -18.71 -8.31
N GLU A 1032 -32.01 -17.84 -8.86
CA GLU A 1032 -32.71 -18.09 -10.12
C GLU A 1032 -31.73 -18.23 -11.30
N ALA A 1033 -30.69 -17.39 -11.36
CA ALA A 1033 -29.69 -17.45 -12.42
C ALA A 1033 -28.89 -18.77 -12.41
N LYS A 1034 -28.58 -19.30 -11.22
CA LYS A 1034 -27.94 -20.62 -11.07
C LYS A 1034 -28.85 -21.75 -11.56
N THR A 1035 -30.14 -21.69 -11.22
CA THR A 1035 -31.13 -22.70 -11.63
C THR A 1035 -31.37 -22.70 -13.15
N LEU A 1036 -31.46 -21.51 -13.76
CA LEU A 1036 -31.77 -21.36 -15.19
C LEU A 1036 -30.52 -21.35 -16.09
N GLY A 1037 -29.33 -21.41 -15.49
CA GLY A 1037 -28.05 -21.44 -16.18
C GLY A 1037 -27.77 -20.16 -16.97
N ILE A 1038 -28.01 -19.00 -16.34
CA ILE A 1038 -27.62 -17.68 -16.87
C ILE A 1038 -26.35 -17.24 -16.16
N LYS A 1039 -25.34 -16.86 -16.95
CA LYS A 1039 -24.06 -16.37 -16.41
C LYS A 1039 -24.21 -14.90 -16.05
N ILE A 1040 -23.87 -14.56 -14.81
CA ILE A 1040 -23.74 -13.18 -14.34
C ILE A 1040 -22.26 -12.84 -14.20
N PHE A 1041 -21.79 -11.80 -14.90
CA PHE A 1041 -20.45 -11.23 -14.78
C PHE A 1041 -20.53 -10.05 -13.83
N LYS A 1042 -19.84 -10.11 -12.68
CA LYS A 1042 -19.85 -9.06 -11.67
C LYS A 1042 -18.45 -8.49 -11.49
N GLY A 1043 -18.33 -7.16 -11.51
CA GLY A 1043 -17.05 -6.48 -11.31
C GLY A 1043 -17.18 -4.96 -11.31
N ASP A 1044 -16.05 -4.30 -11.07
CA ASP A 1044 -15.89 -2.84 -10.93
C ASP A 1044 -15.07 -2.22 -12.07
N VAL A 1045 -14.57 -3.05 -13.00
CA VAL A 1045 -13.83 -2.62 -14.21
C VAL A 1045 -14.46 -3.26 -15.46
N ILE A 1046 -14.95 -2.41 -16.38
CA ILE A 1046 -15.70 -2.88 -17.58
C ILE A 1046 -14.80 -3.72 -18.51
N TYR A 1047 -13.53 -3.38 -18.66
CA TYR A 1047 -12.59 -4.12 -19.52
C TYR A 1047 -12.33 -5.54 -19.01
N THR A 1048 -12.15 -5.71 -17.70
CA THR A 1048 -11.99 -7.04 -17.10
C THR A 1048 -13.26 -7.88 -17.31
N LEU A 1049 -14.45 -7.29 -17.16
CA LEU A 1049 -15.70 -7.98 -17.45
C LEU A 1049 -15.83 -8.39 -18.92
N LEU A 1050 -15.34 -7.55 -19.84
CA LEU A 1050 -15.29 -7.85 -21.28
C LEU A 1050 -14.30 -8.97 -21.60
N GLU A 1051 -13.14 -8.98 -20.96
CA GLU A 1051 -12.14 -10.04 -21.10
C GLU A 1051 -12.70 -11.37 -20.60
N GLU A 1052 -13.26 -11.40 -19.39
CA GLU A 1052 -13.92 -12.58 -18.82
C GLU A 1052 -15.06 -13.09 -19.70
N TYR A 1053 -15.85 -12.17 -20.28
CA TYR A 1053 -16.91 -12.52 -21.22
C TYR A 1053 -16.36 -13.18 -22.50
N LYS A 1054 -15.31 -12.59 -23.12
CA LYS A 1054 -14.69 -13.14 -24.33
C LYS A 1054 -14.10 -14.53 -24.08
N GLU A 1055 -13.39 -14.70 -22.96
CA GLU A 1055 -12.86 -16.01 -22.56
C GLU A 1055 -13.97 -17.05 -22.39
N TRP A 1056 -15.08 -16.68 -21.74
CA TRP A 1056 -16.22 -17.57 -21.57
C TRP A 1056 -16.87 -17.94 -22.92
N VAL A 1057 -17.05 -16.99 -23.84
CA VAL A 1057 -17.60 -17.26 -25.18
C VAL A 1057 -16.71 -18.23 -25.97
N ASP A 1058 -15.39 -18.07 -25.91
CA ASP A 1058 -14.45 -18.95 -26.60
C ASP A 1058 -14.48 -20.39 -26.06
N ASP A 1059 -14.61 -20.56 -24.74
CA ASP A 1059 -14.77 -21.87 -24.10
C ASP A 1059 -16.08 -22.57 -24.53
N GLN A 1060 -17.20 -21.83 -24.56
CA GLN A 1060 -18.49 -22.37 -25.01
C GLN A 1060 -18.44 -22.84 -26.48
N LYS A 1061 -17.81 -22.06 -27.37
CA LYS A 1061 -17.62 -22.43 -28.78
C LYS A 1061 -16.76 -23.68 -28.95
N LYS A 1062 -15.76 -23.87 -28.10
CA LYS A 1062 -14.90 -25.06 -28.11
C LYS A 1062 -15.68 -26.30 -27.70
N HIS A 1063 -16.47 -26.21 -26.64
CA HIS A 1063 -17.30 -27.31 -26.15
C HIS A 1063 -18.33 -27.78 -27.20
N GLU A 1064 -18.97 -26.84 -27.90
CA GLU A 1064 -19.91 -27.16 -28.98
C GLU A 1064 -19.24 -27.94 -30.14
N LYS A 1065 -18.03 -27.55 -30.52
CA LYS A 1065 -17.25 -28.24 -31.57
C LYS A 1065 -16.88 -29.67 -31.17
N GLU A 1066 -16.56 -29.90 -29.89
CA GLU A 1066 -16.21 -31.23 -29.39
C GLU A 1066 -17.41 -32.20 -29.39
N ILE A 1067 -18.60 -31.71 -29.02
CA ILE A 1067 -19.85 -32.51 -29.07
C ILE A 1067 -20.17 -32.94 -30.51
N LYS A 1068 -20.06 -32.02 -31.48
CA LYS A 1068 -20.30 -32.32 -32.91
C LYS A 1068 -19.30 -33.32 -33.46
N ARG A 1069 -18.01 -33.19 -33.13
CA ARG A 1069 -16.95 -34.15 -33.53
C ARG A 1069 -17.21 -35.57 -33.01
N ALA A 1070 -17.82 -35.73 -31.84
CA ALA A 1070 -18.11 -37.04 -31.26
C ALA A 1070 -19.18 -37.83 -32.03
N GLN A 1071 -20.05 -37.16 -32.80
CA GLN A 1071 -21.16 -37.78 -33.52
C GLN A 1071 -20.82 -38.21 -34.97
N LEU A 1072 -19.62 -37.86 -35.46
CA LEU A 1072 -19.19 -38.13 -36.84
C LEU A 1072 -18.54 -39.50 -37.00
N VAL A 1073 -18.85 -40.17 -38.11
CA VAL A 1073 -18.19 -41.42 -38.52
C VAL A 1073 -16.86 -41.10 -39.19
N TYR A 1074 -15.78 -41.71 -38.70
CA TYR A 1074 -14.45 -41.48 -39.23
C TYR A 1074 -14.23 -42.29 -40.51
N PRO A 1075 -13.73 -41.68 -41.61
CA PRO A 1075 -13.32 -42.42 -42.79
C PRO A 1075 -12.16 -43.36 -42.47
N ALA A 1076 -12.19 -44.56 -43.04
CA ALA A 1076 -11.08 -45.50 -43.01
C ALA A 1076 -11.08 -46.43 -44.23
N LYS A 1077 -9.87 -46.74 -44.70
CA LYS A 1077 -9.58 -47.69 -45.77
C LYS A 1077 -8.73 -48.83 -45.20
N ILE A 1078 -9.21 -50.06 -45.31
CA ILE A 1078 -8.59 -51.23 -44.67
C ILE A 1078 -8.37 -52.35 -45.68
N LYS A 1079 -7.29 -53.12 -45.52
CA LYS A 1079 -6.94 -54.25 -46.40
C LYS A 1079 -7.05 -55.57 -45.66
N VAL A 1080 -7.68 -56.57 -46.27
CA VAL A 1080 -7.78 -57.93 -45.74
C VAL A 1080 -6.44 -58.66 -45.91
N LEU A 1081 -5.89 -59.21 -44.82
CA LEU A 1081 -4.59 -59.87 -44.82
C LEU A 1081 -4.68 -61.31 -45.38
N PRO A 1082 -3.76 -61.72 -46.28
CA PRO A 1082 -3.72 -63.09 -46.82
C PRO A 1082 -3.40 -64.15 -45.77
N GLY A 1083 -4.07 -65.30 -45.81
CA GLY A 1083 -3.94 -66.40 -44.85
C GLY A 1083 -4.51 -66.13 -43.45
N HIS A 1084 -5.18 -64.99 -43.23
CA HIS A 1084 -5.63 -64.53 -41.91
C HIS A 1084 -7.17 -64.45 -41.80
N ILE A 1085 -7.88 -65.32 -42.52
CA ILE A 1085 -9.33 -65.52 -42.31
C ILE A 1085 -9.49 -66.62 -41.26
N PHE A 1086 -9.78 -66.22 -40.02
CA PHE A 1086 -9.90 -67.14 -38.88
C PHE A 1086 -11.29 -67.78 -38.80
N ARG A 1087 -12.32 -67.08 -39.29
CA ARG A 1087 -13.70 -67.56 -39.31
C ARG A 1087 -14.47 -66.95 -40.49
N ASN A 1088 -15.09 -67.79 -41.32
CA ASN A 1088 -15.77 -67.35 -42.53
C ASN A 1088 -17.10 -66.63 -42.28
N SER A 1089 -17.89 -67.00 -41.26
CA SER A 1089 -19.15 -66.32 -40.95
C SER A 1089 -19.64 -66.55 -39.50
N GLY A 1090 -20.53 -65.66 -39.05
CA GLY A 1090 -21.31 -65.80 -37.82
C GLY A 1090 -20.61 -65.56 -36.47
N PRO A 1091 -19.90 -64.44 -36.21
CA PRO A 1091 -19.43 -63.36 -37.10
C PRO A 1091 -18.17 -63.78 -37.89
N ALA A 1092 -17.88 -63.11 -39.00
CA ALA A 1092 -16.62 -63.32 -39.72
C ALA A 1092 -15.47 -62.69 -38.92
N ILE A 1093 -14.37 -63.42 -38.74
CA ILE A 1093 -13.20 -62.95 -38.00
C ILE A 1093 -11.98 -63.06 -38.92
N PHE A 1094 -11.34 -61.94 -39.21
CA PHE A 1094 -10.21 -61.90 -40.13
C PHE A 1094 -9.24 -60.76 -39.77
N GLY A 1095 -7.97 -60.95 -40.14
CA GLY A 1095 -6.91 -59.96 -39.99
C GLY A 1095 -7.01 -58.87 -41.07
N ILE A 1096 -6.83 -57.62 -40.65
CA ILE A 1096 -6.77 -56.45 -41.54
C ILE A 1096 -5.55 -55.59 -41.26
N GLU A 1097 -5.16 -54.78 -42.24
CA GLU A 1097 -4.25 -53.65 -42.10
C GLU A 1097 -4.99 -52.34 -42.39
N VAL A 1098 -4.90 -51.35 -41.51
CA VAL A 1098 -5.48 -50.01 -41.75
C VAL A 1098 -4.55 -49.22 -42.66
N LEU A 1099 -4.99 -48.94 -43.89
CA LEU A 1099 -4.20 -48.22 -44.89
C LEU A 1099 -4.31 -46.70 -44.73
N ALA A 1100 -5.50 -46.19 -44.40
CA ALA A 1100 -5.75 -44.78 -44.19
C ALA A 1100 -6.92 -44.57 -43.21
N GLY A 1101 -6.93 -43.43 -42.52
CA GLY A 1101 -7.99 -43.05 -41.60
C GLY A 1101 -8.01 -43.83 -40.28
N LYS A 1102 -9.19 -43.84 -39.66
CA LYS A 1102 -9.38 -44.33 -38.29
C LYS A 1102 -10.59 -45.25 -38.19
N LEU A 1103 -10.33 -46.52 -37.90
CA LEU A 1103 -11.37 -47.54 -37.74
C LEU A 1103 -11.83 -47.59 -36.27
N LYS A 1104 -13.15 -47.57 -36.04
CA LYS A 1104 -13.77 -47.76 -34.72
C LYS A 1104 -14.83 -48.86 -34.78
N PRO A 1105 -15.10 -49.57 -33.67
CA PRO A 1105 -16.27 -50.45 -33.53
C PRO A 1105 -17.60 -49.77 -33.85
N LYS A 1106 -18.60 -50.59 -34.19
CA LYS A 1106 -19.99 -50.21 -34.52
C LYS A 1106 -20.17 -49.40 -35.81
N VAL A 1107 -19.25 -49.57 -36.76
CA VAL A 1107 -19.37 -48.99 -38.11
C VAL A 1107 -19.64 -50.09 -39.14
N MET A 1108 -20.36 -49.75 -40.20
CA MET A 1108 -20.60 -50.67 -41.31
C MET A 1108 -19.41 -50.65 -42.27
N LEU A 1109 -19.03 -51.82 -42.80
CA LEU A 1109 -17.99 -51.94 -43.81
C LEU A 1109 -18.59 -52.19 -45.19
N VAL A 1110 -17.96 -51.62 -46.23
CA VAL A 1110 -18.36 -51.76 -47.64
C VAL A 1110 -17.19 -52.24 -48.49
N ASN A 1111 -17.49 -53.07 -49.50
CA ASN A 1111 -16.55 -53.55 -50.51
C ASN A 1111 -17.14 -53.24 -51.89
N LYS A 1112 -16.47 -52.42 -52.70
CA LYS A 1112 -16.94 -52.05 -54.05
C LYS A 1112 -18.41 -51.60 -54.07
N GLY A 1113 -18.78 -50.69 -53.16
CA GLY A 1113 -20.16 -50.20 -52.96
C GLY A 1113 -21.00 -51.07 -52.03
N LYS A 1114 -20.93 -52.39 -52.16
CA LYS A 1114 -21.80 -53.31 -51.41
C LYS A 1114 -21.47 -53.39 -49.93
N THR A 1115 -22.50 -53.33 -49.09
CA THR A 1115 -22.38 -53.48 -47.65
C THR A 1115 -22.01 -54.92 -47.25
N ILE A 1116 -20.94 -55.06 -46.46
CA ILE A 1116 -20.39 -56.35 -46.02
C ILE A 1116 -21.02 -56.80 -44.71
N GLY A 1117 -21.09 -55.89 -43.73
CA GLY A 1117 -21.49 -56.21 -42.36
C GLY A 1117 -21.07 -55.14 -41.33
N LEU A 1118 -21.45 -55.35 -40.07
CA LEU A 1118 -21.19 -54.45 -38.95
C LEU A 1118 -19.90 -54.85 -38.22
N LEU A 1119 -18.94 -53.93 -38.07
CA LEU A 1119 -17.74 -54.12 -37.27
C LEU A 1119 -18.13 -54.16 -35.77
N GLU A 1120 -18.01 -55.30 -35.11
CA GLU A 1120 -18.38 -55.44 -33.70
C GLU A 1120 -17.23 -55.11 -32.75
N SER A 1121 -16.04 -55.63 -33.05
CA SER A 1121 -14.87 -55.48 -32.22
C SER A 1121 -13.59 -55.49 -33.04
N ILE A 1122 -12.55 -54.86 -32.49
CA ILE A 1122 -11.20 -54.84 -33.01
C ILE A 1122 -10.30 -55.43 -31.92
N GLN A 1123 -9.45 -56.38 -32.29
CA GLN A 1123 -8.52 -57.07 -31.41
C GLN A 1123 -7.08 -56.92 -31.89
N ASN A 1124 -6.19 -56.54 -30.98
CA ASN A 1124 -4.75 -56.57 -31.18
C ASN A 1124 -4.12 -57.49 -30.13
N GLU A 1125 -3.39 -58.52 -30.56
CA GLU A 1125 -2.76 -59.51 -29.68
C GLU A 1125 -3.70 -60.12 -28.61
N GLY A 1126 -4.96 -60.36 -28.99
CA GLY A 1126 -5.99 -60.93 -28.11
C GLY A 1126 -6.67 -59.94 -27.16
N LYS A 1127 -6.35 -58.64 -27.21
CA LYS A 1127 -7.02 -57.58 -26.42
C LYS A 1127 -7.94 -56.73 -27.30
N ASN A 1128 -9.14 -56.46 -26.82
CA ASN A 1128 -10.05 -55.52 -27.48
C ASN A 1128 -9.52 -54.09 -27.39
N ILE A 1129 -9.58 -53.34 -28.50
CA ILE A 1129 -9.19 -51.93 -28.59
C ILE A 1129 -10.35 -51.08 -29.16
N ASP A 1130 -10.42 -49.82 -28.73
CA ASP A 1130 -11.52 -48.91 -29.09
C ASP A 1130 -11.36 -48.27 -30.47
N LYS A 1131 -10.14 -48.33 -31.03
CA LYS A 1131 -9.81 -47.75 -32.33
C LYS A 1131 -8.57 -48.43 -32.92
N ALA A 1132 -8.48 -48.48 -34.24
CA ALA A 1132 -7.26 -48.77 -34.99
C ALA A 1132 -6.97 -47.63 -35.96
N GLU A 1133 -5.72 -47.21 -36.03
CA GLU A 1133 -5.24 -46.11 -36.87
C GLU A 1133 -4.28 -46.67 -37.94
N ARG A 1134 -3.89 -45.83 -38.91
CA ARG A 1134 -3.02 -46.21 -40.03
C ARG A 1134 -1.80 -47.04 -39.60
N GLY A 1135 -1.51 -48.08 -40.36
CA GLY A 1135 -0.40 -49.01 -40.14
C GLY A 1135 -0.67 -50.10 -39.10
N ASN A 1136 -1.78 -50.05 -38.36
CA ASN A 1136 -2.13 -51.12 -37.43
C ASN A 1136 -2.59 -52.37 -38.20
N ARG A 1137 -2.05 -53.53 -37.78
CA ARG A 1137 -2.50 -54.86 -38.21
C ARG A 1137 -3.25 -55.52 -37.06
N VAL A 1138 -4.56 -55.71 -37.22
CA VAL A 1138 -5.47 -56.12 -36.15
C VAL A 1138 -6.46 -57.15 -36.67
N ALA A 1139 -6.99 -57.98 -35.77
CA ALA A 1139 -8.11 -58.86 -36.09
C ALA A 1139 -9.42 -58.11 -35.85
N ILE A 1140 -10.37 -58.23 -36.77
CA ILE A 1140 -11.70 -57.63 -36.63
C ILE A 1140 -12.79 -58.70 -36.66
N SER A 1141 -13.85 -58.47 -35.87
CA SER A 1141 -15.07 -59.28 -35.89
C SER A 1141 -16.17 -58.51 -36.61
N VAL A 1142 -16.74 -59.09 -37.67
CA VAL A 1142 -17.78 -58.46 -38.49
C VAL A 1142 -19.01 -59.34 -38.57
N SER A 1143 -20.14 -58.89 -38.00
CA SER A 1143 -21.39 -59.63 -38.08
C SER A 1143 -22.10 -59.43 -39.42
N LYS A 1144 -22.88 -60.45 -39.81
CA LYS A 1144 -23.54 -60.58 -41.12
C LYS A 1144 -22.60 -60.70 -42.33
N ALA A 1145 -21.29 -60.61 -42.12
CA ALA A 1145 -20.29 -60.85 -43.13
C ALA A 1145 -20.07 -62.36 -43.37
N ASN A 1146 -19.88 -62.73 -44.62
CA ASN A 1146 -19.40 -64.05 -45.03
C ASN A 1146 -18.18 -63.85 -45.93
N ALA A 1147 -17.00 -64.30 -45.51
CA ALA A 1147 -15.75 -64.10 -46.24
C ALA A 1147 -15.83 -64.71 -47.66
N GLU A 1148 -16.31 -65.95 -47.83
CA GLU A 1148 -16.37 -66.60 -49.14
C GLU A 1148 -17.29 -65.88 -50.15
N LYS A 1149 -18.28 -65.12 -49.67
CA LYS A 1149 -19.25 -64.41 -50.50
C LYS A 1149 -18.97 -62.91 -50.65
N HIS A 1150 -18.47 -62.24 -49.62
CA HIS A 1150 -18.47 -60.78 -49.53
C HIS A 1150 -17.09 -60.13 -49.74
N PHE A 1151 -15.98 -60.81 -49.47
CA PHE A 1151 -14.62 -60.26 -49.67
C PHE A 1151 -13.55 -61.36 -49.72
N LYS A 1152 -12.53 -61.18 -50.55
CA LYS A 1152 -11.39 -62.11 -50.63
C LYS A 1152 -10.18 -61.57 -49.87
N GLU A 1153 -9.21 -62.46 -49.63
CA GLU A 1153 -7.89 -62.04 -49.18
C GLU A 1153 -7.29 -61.02 -50.16
N ASN A 1154 -6.61 -59.99 -49.64
CA ASN A 1154 -6.16 -58.79 -50.35
C ASN A 1154 -7.24 -57.77 -50.78
N ASP A 1155 -8.53 -58.01 -50.56
CA ASP A 1155 -9.55 -56.99 -50.84
C ASP A 1155 -9.37 -55.75 -49.93
N ILE A 1156 -9.75 -54.60 -50.47
CA ILE A 1156 -9.80 -53.33 -49.76
C ILE A 1156 -11.25 -53.05 -49.38
N LEU A 1157 -11.48 -52.82 -48.09
CA LEU A 1157 -12.78 -52.47 -47.52
C LEU A 1157 -12.74 -51.02 -47.03
N TYR A 1158 -13.90 -50.38 -47.02
CA TYR A 1158 -14.04 -49.01 -46.52
C TYR A 1158 -15.10 -48.94 -45.43
N VAL A 1159 -15.02 -47.93 -44.59
CA VAL A 1159 -16.11 -47.58 -43.65
C VAL A 1159 -17.22 -46.89 -44.43
N TYR A 1160 -18.46 -47.36 -44.24
CA TYR A 1160 -19.65 -46.70 -44.76
C TYR A 1160 -19.90 -45.40 -43.99
N ILE A 1161 -20.04 -44.30 -44.73
CA ILE A 1161 -20.36 -42.98 -44.19
C ILE A 1161 -21.67 -42.51 -44.83
N PRO A 1162 -22.70 -42.15 -44.03
CA PRO A 1162 -23.93 -41.59 -44.58
C PRO A 1162 -23.68 -40.26 -45.30
N GLU A 1163 -24.27 -40.05 -46.49
CA GLU A 1163 -24.09 -38.82 -47.28
C GLU A 1163 -24.34 -37.53 -46.47
N LYS A 1164 -25.32 -37.56 -45.54
CA LYS A 1164 -25.66 -36.43 -44.66
C LYS A 1164 -24.49 -35.95 -43.80
N GLN A 1165 -23.50 -36.81 -43.53
CA GLN A 1165 -22.33 -36.45 -42.72
C GLN A 1165 -21.15 -35.91 -43.55
N PHE A 1166 -21.20 -35.95 -44.89
CA PHE A 1166 -20.05 -35.55 -45.70
C PHE A 1166 -19.63 -34.09 -45.48
N ALA A 1167 -20.59 -33.16 -45.48
CA ALA A 1167 -20.32 -31.74 -45.24
C ALA A 1167 -19.81 -31.47 -43.82
N ASP A 1168 -20.35 -32.19 -42.82
CA ASP A 1168 -19.90 -32.05 -41.43
C ASP A 1168 -18.50 -32.64 -41.22
N ILE A 1169 -18.16 -33.71 -41.92
CA ILE A 1169 -16.81 -34.28 -41.90
C ILE A 1169 -15.80 -33.30 -42.51
N GLU A 1170 -16.09 -32.72 -43.68
CA GLU A 1170 -15.21 -31.70 -44.28
C GLU A 1170 -15.03 -30.45 -43.40
N LYS A 1171 -16.06 -30.05 -42.65
CA LYS A 1171 -16.05 -28.85 -41.80
C LYS A 1171 -15.42 -29.05 -40.43
N TYR A 1172 -15.61 -30.22 -39.81
CA TYR A 1172 -15.28 -30.44 -38.40
C TYR A 1172 -14.14 -31.45 -38.17
N LEU A 1173 -13.78 -32.29 -39.15
CA LEU A 1173 -12.68 -33.25 -39.07
C LEU A 1173 -11.42 -32.78 -39.79
N GLU A 1174 -10.30 -32.78 -39.08
CA GLU A 1174 -8.98 -32.60 -39.67
C GLU A 1174 -8.48 -33.95 -40.20
N MET A 1175 -8.14 -34.01 -41.49
CA MET A 1175 -7.74 -35.24 -42.20
C MET A 1175 -6.35 -35.08 -42.82
N ASP A 1176 -5.51 -36.12 -42.75
CA ASP A 1176 -4.27 -36.20 -43.53
C ASP A 1176 -4.58 -36.49 -45.02
N GLU A 1177 -3.59 -36.32 -45.90
CA GLU A 1177 -3.80 -36.43 -47.35
C GLU A 1177 -4.30 -37.82 -47.76
N GLU A 1178 -3.78 -38.90 -47.18
CA GLU A 1178 -4.27 -40.25 -47.51
C GLU A 1178 -5.68 -40.55 -46.96
N THR A 1179 -6.07 -39.93 -45.84
CA THR A 1179 -7.46 -40.02 -45.32
C THR A 1179 -8.41 -39.18 -46.17
N LYS A 1180 -7.99 -38.03 -46.70
CA LYS A 1180 -8.77 -37.27 -47.68
C LYS A 1180 -8.97 -38.07 -48.96
N GLU A 1181 -7.93 -38.71 -49.48
CA GLU A 1181 -8.03 -39.60 -50.65
C GLU A 1181 -9.01 -40.75 -50.38
N ALA A 1182 -8.89 -41.42 -49.23
CA ALA A 1182 -9.82 -42.48 -48.84
C ALA A 1182 -11.26 -41.98 -48.68
N PHE A 1183 -11.46 -40.77 -48.15
CA PHE A 1183 -12.78 -40.14 -48.02
C PHE A 1183 -13.39 -39.80 -49.39
N GLU A 1184 -12.60 -39.27 -50.33
CA GLU A 1184 -13.03 -39.02 -51.70
C GLU A 1184 -13.35 -40.34 -52.44
N GLU A 1185 -12.58 -41.41 -52.23
CA GLU A 1185 -12.91 -42.74 -52.76
C GLU A 1185 -14.26 -43.25 -52.22
N ILE A 1186 -14.56 -43.05 -50.93
CA ILE A 1186 -15.85 -43.40 -50.31
C ILE A 1186 -17.00 -42.58 -50.92
N LYS A 1187 -16.81 -41.26 -51.08
CA LYS A 1187 -17.78 -40.33 -51.67
C LYS A 1187 -18.09 -40.67 -53.13
N ASN A 1188 -17.06 -41.01 -53.92
CA ASN A 1188 -17.20 -41.42 -55.32
C ASN A 1188 -17.85 -42.80 -55.46
N ALA A 1189 -17.58 -43.75 -54.55
CA ALA A 1189 -18.21 -45.06 -54.55
C ALA A 1189 -19.72 -44.99 -54.23
N ALA A 1190 -20.12 -44.12 -53.29
CA ALA A 1190 -21.52 -43.85 -52.98
C ALA A 1190 -22.28 -43.21 -54.16
N SER A 1191 -21.59 -42.42 -55.00
CA SER A 1191 -22.18 -41.77 -56.17
C SER A 1191 -22.43 -42.74 -57.34
N LYS A 1192 -21.62 -43.80 -57.49
CA LYS A 1192 -21.75 -44.82 -58.56
C LYS A 1192 -22.82 -45.89 -58.32
N GLU A 1193 -23.30 -46.07 -57.09
CA GLU A 1193 -24.44 -46.98 -56.81
C GLU A 1193 -25.76 -46.42 -57.36
N LYS A 1194 -25.92 -45.10 -57.48
CA LYS A 1194 -27.11 -44.48 -58.10
C LYS A 1194 -27.24 -44.76 -59.61
N GLU A 1195 -26.13 -44.85 -60.34
CA GLU A 1195 -26.18 -45.15 -61.80
C GLU A 1195 -26.57 -46.60 -62.12
N ASN A 1196 -26.44 -47.55 -61.17
CA ASN A 1196 -26.82 -48.96 -61.36
C ASN A 1196 -28.16 -49.34 -60.71
N GLU A 1197 -28.81 -48.43 -59.97
CA GLU A 1197 -30.19 -48.63 -59.49
C GLU A 1197 -31.24 -48.08 -60.48
N ASP A 1198 -30.82 -47.27 -61.47
CA ASP A 1198 -31.66 -46.71 -62.54
C ASP A 1198 -31.50 -47.43 -63.91
N GLU A 1199 -30.70 -48.51 -64.00
CA GLU A 1199 -30.67 -49.53 -65.10
C GLU A 1199 -31.27 -50.86 -64.62
#